data_AF-A0AAI8BVY6-F1
#
_entry.id   AF-A0AAI8BVY6-F1
#
_cell.length_a   1.000
_cell.length_b   1.000
_cell.length_c   1.000
_cell.angle_alpha   90.00
_cell.angle_beta   90.00
_cell.angle_gamma   90.00
#
_symmetry.space_group_name_H-M   'P 1'
#
loop_
_entity.id
_entity.type
_entity.pdbx_description
1 polymer ?
#
loop_
_entity_poly.entity_id
_entity_poly.type
_entity_poly.pdbx_seq_one_letter_code
_entity_poly.pdbx_strand_id
1 'polypeptide(L)'
;MQPLKSSKKTNKILIAALFVGLLFHGATIFYTLETTYDALIHLFFAEHYASNWFEPWNFKWYTGFTVMSYPPLVHQSIALLSNIGGLKFGMFTIAIVGVILFITGVYRFTLLLTSNRNCAGYAALLAVFSSSFVETLHIFGQLPSIVGISVLMHALPEIYLWLKNGKIKYLITSLSLIAVTVTSHHVTPIFGMVFFIFPLIGMVIMDHSRDRVSTYKQITFKVFLVSFFKLFKRIVVFGACSLVIIIGCILPYWINTKNNPITQVPIPHGSRDNFIEITSSGLVFFLIPWGILLLILPYIFYRYYSKRYLFFGLSITLLTILGTGGTTPIPRTVLGENAFNILTLDRFTLWASIMSLPMLGEFAYRFINGDIKELIQSKLGAVYHRLSGGVLAGLIIFFSIFTITLGNFRPSQPPKIKMLPIVNFLDQDQHHEWRYLTLGFGDQMAWLSAQTNALTVDGNYHSARRLPELTTRPIERLENSKFKGVEGLGSLQQFLTAPEKYHLKYIFSNDKFYDPMLYFSGWQRLQQLENGIMVWEKLNVAPLPKILPFQDVAQWQKLLWGIIPTLTVIIAFVLNFHLLLLRLLKYKEVRLPDYLKVPFTIKNIPWSLIVLLHIWSIIIVIISIIGLYLLYIKNDAHHSPENVSIAYYDALDFKEFKKAHSYIDVKSELSLDQYMLEVSVSDGLLSSYGKLDEINTQIVSSTDSTAIVQVLTKWITPLKKLEKTTNISTVKRDGNWYIQLQEKDPDLPPDQFISVNQTDFYNQGRRKATIEKTFHEDVLKQPELQLLNSKLVKNDGQYYLLGEIQNIDNVPADVVVNGTIYDNSNKELASYNAQYDLKHKLLPKEISSFKIKFEGIAWQNTKDSIPSGFDPDHYTPINFESEPQVFNLQAAGNVAITDLYKALTINELHIKGDKLSGSLFNAGNQQVTVPQLLISYYDQHSNLVWVEHHFITDAIRPQRKSNFEIKLSDLKELKTINSNMSNCYVNGLPNPNYHASYDDKVEHTLIPTSNSEIPYIKIELNSYIGNPN
;
A
#
# COMPACT_ATOMS: atom_id res chain seq x y z
N MET A 1 55.32 32.36 3.33
CA MET A 1 53.85 32.35 3.18
C MET A 1 53.24 32.43 4.59
N GLN A 2 52.81 33.62 5.02
CA GLN A 2 52.17 33.79 6.34
C GLN A 2 50.88 32.96 6.40
N PRO A 3 50.57 32.30 7.53
CA PRO A 3 49.31 31.61 7.70
C PRO A 3 48.17 32.65 7.70
N LEU A 4 47.27 32.57 6.72
CA LEU A 4 46.03 33.33 6.68
C LEU A 4 45.23 33.09 7.97
N LYS A 5 45.26 34.06 8.90
CA LYS A 5 44.41 34.10 10.09
C LYS A 5 42.95 34.22 9.66
N SER A 6 42.23 33.11 9.72
CA SER A 6 40.78 33.09 9.58
C SER A 6 40.14 33.68 10.84
N SER A 7 39.54 34.88 10.73
CA SER A 7 38.60 35.33 11.76
C SER A 7 37.42 34.34 11.75
N LYS A 8 37.31 33.53 12.81
CA LYS A 8 36.24 32.54 12.98
C LYS A 8 34.92 33.25 13.27
N LYS A 9 34.31 33.91 12.28
CA LYS A 9 32.93 34.39 12.39
C LYS A 9 31.97 33.23 12.14
N THR A 10 31.05 33.00 13.08
CA THR A 10 29.93 32.06 12.96
C THR A 10 29.06 32.46 11.78
N ASN A 11 28.65 31.50 10.95
CA ASN A 11 27.79 31.79 9.81
C ASN A 11 26.35 32.04 10.30
N LYS A 12 25.93 33.31 10.30
CA LYS A 12 24.59 33.71 10.75
C LYS A 12 23.47 33.07 9.93
N ILE A 13 23.69 32.82 8.63
CA ILE A 13 22.69 32.21 7.74
C ILE A 13 22.46 30.75 8.10
N LEU A 14 23.50 30.00 8.49
CA LEU A 14 23.32 28.61 8.96
C LEU A 14 22.48 28.55 10.25
N ILE A 15 22.71 29.46 11.19
CA ILE A 15 21.91 29.53 12.41
C ILE A 15 20.45 29.86 12.07
N ALA A 16 20.23 30.82 11.17
CA ALA A 16 18.90 31.15 10.69
C ALA A 16 18.23 29.93 10.00
N ALA A 17 18.96 29.19 9.16
CA ALA A 17 18.46 27.98 8.52
C ALA A 17 18.03 26.91 9.53
N LEU A 18 18.82 26.68 10.59
CA LEU A 18 18.47 25.74 11.65
C LEU A 18 17.23 26.19 12.44
N PHE A 19 17.15 27.47 12.78
CA PHE A 19 15.99 28.02 13.49
C PHE A 19 14.71 27.93 12.63
N VAL A 20 14.78 28.35 11.37
CA VAL A 20 13.67 28.26 10.42
C VAL A 20 13.29 26.81 10.16
N GLY A 21 14.26 25.90 10.00
CA GLY A 21 14.00 24.48 9.80
C GLY A 21 13.33 23.82 11.01
N LEU A 22 13.76 24.15 12.23
CA LEU A 22 13.12 23.67 13.46
C LEU A 22 11.72 24.25 13.65
N LEU A 23 11.51 25.53 13.33
CA LEU A 23 10.17 26.11 13.40
C LEU A 23 9.24 25.53 12.34
N PHE A 24 9.68 25.48 11.09
CA PHE A 24 8.87 25.01 9.97
C PHE A 24 8.58 23.52 10.09
N HIS A 25 9.60 22.66 10.06
CA HIS A 25 9.41 21.22 10.14
C HIS A 25 8.96 20.78 11.53
N GLY A 26 9.53 21.35 12.60
CA GLY A 26 9.17 20.96 13.97
C GLY A 26 7.72 21.28 14.31
N ALA A 27 7.13 22.34 13.75
CA ALA A 27 5.69 22.59 13.90
C ALA A 27 4.83 21.68 13.00
N THR A 28 5.25 21.46 11.74
CA THR A 28 4.42 20.72 10.77
C THR A 28 4.45 19.20 10.96
N ILE A 29 5.52 18.62 11.51
CA ILE A 29 5.59 17.17 11.76
C ILE A 29 4.47 16.68 12.69
N PHE A 30 4.01 17.50 13.65
CA PHE A 30 2.91 17.11 14.55
C PHE A 30 1.58 16.88 13.84
N TYR A 31 1.39 17.49 12.66
CA TYR A 31 0.19 17.33 11.85
C TYR A 31 0.33 16.27 10.76
N THR A 32 1.56 15.99 10.32
CA THR A 32 1.82 15.22 9.10
C THR A 32 2.47 13.87 9.35
N LEU A 33 3.38 13.76 10.33
CA LEU A 33 4.25 12.59 10.45
C LEU A 33 3.46 11.29 10.71
N GLU A 34 2.42 11.34 11.54
CA GLU A 34 1.56 10.17 11.82
C GLU A 34 0.69 9.73 10.63
N THR A 35 0.48 10.60 9.63
CA THR A 35 -0.34 10.32 8.44
C THR A 35 0.51 9.95 7.22
N THR A 36 1.83 9.87 7.39
CA THR A 36 2.74 9.43 6.32
C THR A 36 2.66 7.92 6.10
N TYR A 37 3.16 7.48 4.93
CA TYR A 37 3.14 6.08 4.52
C TYR A 37 4.01 5.16 5.42
N ASP A 38 5.26 5.55 5.72
CA ASP A 38 6.22 4.65 6.39
C ASP A 38 6.40 4.88 7.90
N ALA A 39 5.97 6.02 8.46
CA ALA A 39 6.34 6.37 9.84
C ALA A 39 5.82 5.36 10.89
N LEU A 40 4.59 4.86 10.72
CA LEU A 40 4.01 3.88 11.64
C LEU A 40 4.70 2.50 11.55
N ILE A 41 5.25 2.15 10.39
CA ILE A 41 6.08 0.96 10.19
C ILE A 41 7.36 1.08 11.02
N HIS A 42 8.02 2.24 10.98
CA HIS A 42 9.21 2.49 11.79
C HIS A 42 8.92 2.47 13.29
N LEU A 43 7.72 2.89 13.70
CA LEU A 43 7.25 2.82 15.07
C LEU A 43 7.06 1.36 15.54
N PHE A 44 6.50 0.50 14.67
CA PHE A 44 6.39 -0.94 14.91
C PHE A 44 7.75 -1.61 15.09
N PHE A 45 8.71 -1.34 14.21
CA PHE A 45 10.08 -1.86 14.38
C PHE A 45 10.74 -1.35 15.66
N ALA A 46 10.49 -0.09 16.04
CA ALA A 46 11.02 0.46 17.28
C ALA A 46 10.39 -0.20 18.53
N GLU A 47 9.10 -0.54 18.48
CA GLU A 47 8.45 -1.29 19.56
C GLU A 47 9.10 -2.65 19.76
N HIS A 48 9.42 -3.37 18.68
CA HIS A 48 10.13 -4.63 18.77
C HIS A 48 11.46 -4.50 19.53
N TYR A 49 12.25 -3.46 19.25
CA TYR A 49 13.51 -3.24 19.97
C TYR A 49 13.28 -2.77 21.42
N ALA A 50 12.21 -2.02 21.70
CA ALA A 50 11.88 -1.58 23.05
C ALA A 50 11.49 -2.76 23.95
N SER A 51 10.77 -3.74 23.40
CA SER A 51 10.30 -4.92 24.14
C SER A 51 11.30 -6.08 24.10
N ASN A 52 11.97 -6.31 22.96
CA ASN A 52 12.76 -7.52 22.67
C ASN A 52 14.08 -7.20 21.94
N TRP A 53 14.94 -6.37 22.55
CA TRP A 53 16.14 -5.80 21.91
C TRP A 53 17.05 -6.77 21.13
N PHE A 54 17.31 -7.96 21.70
CA PHE A 54 18.23 -8.95 21.11
C PHE A 54 17.52 -10.08 20.36
N GLU A 55 16.19 -10.07 20.30
CA GLU A 55 15.42 -11.11 19.62
C GLU A 55 15.33 -10.78 18.12
N PRO A 56 15.91 -11.59 17.22
CA PRO A 56 15.82 -11.35 15.77
C PRO A 56 14.45 -11.68 15.17
N TRP A 57 13.58 -12.39 15.88
CA TRP A 57 12.31 -12.88 15.36
C TRP A 57 11.12 -12.10 15.94
N ASN A 58 10.20 -11.66 15.07
CA ASN A 58 8.98 -10.99 15.47
C ASN A 58 7.78 -11.79 14.97
N PHE A 59 6.89 -12.19 15.88
CA PHE A 59 5.72 -13.02 15.58
C PHE A 59 4.50 -12.24 15.08
N LYS A 60 4.48 -10.91 15.23
CA LYS A 60 3.27 -10.09 15.09
C LYS A 60 2.76 -10.04 13.65
N TRP A 61 3.61 -10.19 12.64
CA TRP A 61 3.23 -10.18 11.21
C TRP A 61 3.57 -11.50 10.51
N TYR A 62 2.80 -11.83 9.47
CA TYR A 62 3.09 -12.90 8.50
C TYR A 62 3.38 -14.30 9.07
N THR A 63 2.84 -14.65 10.25
CA THR A 63 3.23 -15.86 11.04
C THR A 63 4.61 -15.85 11.69
N GLY A 64 5.33 -14.76 11.56
CA GLY A 64 6.67 -14.61 12.06
C GLY A 64 7.63 -14.22 10.95
N PHE A 65 8.45 -13.22 11.23
CA PHE A 65 9.50 -12.79 10.32
C PHE A 65 10.72 -12.31 11.10
N THR A 66 11.85 -12.21 10.41
CA THR A 66 13.08 -11.70 11.01
C THR A 66 13.21 -10.19 10.85
N VAL A 67 13.44 -9.48 11.95
CA VAL A 67 13.73 -8.04 11.94
C VAL A 67 15.12 -7.71 11.39
N MET A 68 15.99 -8.74 11.24
CA MET A 68 17.30 -8.60 10.56
C MET A 68 17.18 -8.38 9.05
N SER A 69 15.97 -8.26 8.52
CA SER A 69 15.67 -7.88 7.13
C SER A 69 15.69 -6.37 6.89
N TYR A 70 15.82 -5.51 7.92
CA TYR A 70 15.88 -4.05 7.75
C TYR A 70 16.91 -3.40 8.69
N PRO A 71 17.71 -2.41 8.23
CA PRO A 71 18.74 -1.77 9.06
C PRO A 71 18.20 -1.17 10.37
N PRO A 72 18.84 -1.44 11.53
CA PRO A 72 18.18 -1.29 12.81
C PRO A 72 18.39 0.07 13.49
N LEU A 73 19.37 0.88 13.06
CA LEU A 73 19.84 2.01 13.88
C LEU A 73 18.74 3.03 14.21
N VAL A 74 17.96 3.43 13.20
CA VAL A 74 16.89 4.42 13.40
C VAL A 74 15.83 3.87 14.35
N HIS A 75 15.44 2.61 14.20
CA HIS A 75 14.45 1.95 15.07
C HIS A 75 14.96 1.77 16.50
N GLN A 76 16.21 1.31 16.66
CA GLN A 76 16.89 1.22 17.95
C GLN A 76 17.00 2.59 18.63
N SER A 77 17.24 3.66 17.87
CA SER A 77 17.30 5.02 18.42
C SER A 77 15.92 5.51 18.90
N ILE A 78 14.85 5.20 18.14
CA ILE A 78 13.47 5.48 18.56
C ILE A 78 13.13 4.67 19.83
N ALA A 79 13.51 3.39 19.88
CA ALA A 79 13.30 2.52 21.03
C ALA A 79 14.04 3.00 22.29
N LEU A 80 15.29 3.49 22.17
CA LEU A 80 16.00 4.05 23.31
C LEU A 80 15.32 5.31 23.86
N LEU A 81 14.81 6.16 22.96
CA LEU A 81 14.11 7.40 23.33
C LEU A 81 12.68 7.15 23.79
N SER A 82 12.08 6.00 23.47
CA SER A 82 10.73 5.66 23.91
C SER A 82 10.65 5.49 25.44
N ASN A 83 11.76 5.15 26.09
CA ASN A 83 11.86 5.10 27.55
C ASN A 83 11.70 6.47 28.23
N ILE A 84 11.79 7.58 27.49
CA ILE A 84 11.63 8.95 28.01
C ILE A 84 10.17 9.42 27.90
N GLY A 85 9.52 9.19 26.75
CA GLY A 85 8.20 9.77 26.45
C GLY A 85 7.30 8.91 25.57
N GLY A 86 7.58 7.61 25.46
CA GLY A 86 6.86 6.67 24.59
C GLY A 86 7.37 6.64 23.15
N LEU A 87 6.92 5.64 22.38
CA LEU A 87 7.40 5.39 21.01
C LEU A 87 7.25 6.60 20.10
N LYS A 88 6.10 7.30 20.16
CA LYS A 88 5.84 8.50 19.37
C LYS A 88 6.85 9.61 19.67
N PHE A 89 7.13 9.87 20.94
CA PHE A 89 8.15 10.86 21.34
C PHE A 89 9.52 10.53 20.74
N GLY A 90 9.92 9.26 20.78
CA GLY A 90 11.15 8.80 20.14
C GLY A 90 11.18 9.08 18.64
N MET A 91 10.09 8.76 17.94
CA MET A 91 9.94 9.00 16.49
C MET A 91 10.03 10.49 16.14
N PHE A 92 9.29 11.36 16.84
CA PHE A 92 9.34 12.82 16.64
C PHE A 92 10.74 13.38 16.91
N THR A 93 11.41 12.90 17.96
CA THR A 93 12.76 13.33 18.31
C THR A 93 13.77 12.96 17.21
N ILE A 94 13.70 11.73 16.70
CA ILE A 94 14.57 11.29 15.60
C ILE A 94 14.28 12.04 14.30
N ALA A 95 13.01 12.36 14.01
CA ALA A 95 12.66 13.20 12.87
C ALA A 95 13.30 14.60 12.97
N ILE A 96 13.25 15.23 14.15
CA ILE A 96 13.88 16.54 14.42
C ILE A 96 15.42 16.45 14.26
N VAL A 97 16.03 15.39 14.80
CA VAL A 97 17.47 15.13 14.59
C VAL A 97 17.80 14.96 13.11
N GLY A 98 16.94 14.26 12.36
CA GLY A 98 17.03 14.11 10.91
C GLY A 98 17.02 15.45 10.17
N VAL A 99 16.12 16.38 10.54
CA VAL A 99 16.06 17.75 9.98
C VAL A 99 17.35 18.52 10.24
N ILE A 100 17.86 18.48 11.48
CA ILE A 100 19.11 19.17 11.85
C ILE A 100 20.27 18.60 11.02
N LEU A 101 20.40 17.27 10.97
CA LEU A 101 21.44 16.59 10.20
C LEU A 101 21.31 16.88 8.70
N PHE A 102 20.10 16.99 8.16
CA PHE A 102 19.93 17.31 6.75
C PHE A 102 20.45 18.71 6.43
N ILE A 103 20.01 19.72 7.19
CA ILE A 103 20.41 21.12 6.99
C ILE A 103 21.93 21.30 7.16
N THR A 104 22.52 20.73 8.22
CA THR A 104 23.98 20.81 8.42
C THR A 104 24.74 19.97 7.41
N GLY A 105 24.16 18.87 6.93
CA GLY A 105 24.72 18.03 5.87
C GLY A 105 24.83 18.79 4.55
N VAL A 106 23.74 19.43 4.11
CA VAL A 106 23.72 20.28 2.91
C VAL A 106 24.72 21.44 3.04
N TYR A 107 24.78 22.08 4.21
CA TYR A 107 25.78 23.12 4.48
C TYR A 107 27.21 22.61 4.26
N ARG A 108 27.56 21.48 4.87
CA ARG A 108 28.91 20.90 4.79
C ARG A 108 29.24 20.43 3.38
N PHE A 109 28.28 19.81 2.69
CA PHE A 109 28.45 19.37 1.31
C PHE A 109 28.63 20.55 0.36
N THR A 110 27.84 21.61 0.53
CA THR A 110 27.99 22.84 -0.26
C THR A 110 29.31 23.55 0.01
N LEU A 111 29.75 23.58 1.27
CA LEU A 111 31.04 24.17 1.65
C LEU A 111 32.22 23.40 1.04
N LEU A 112 32.11 22.08 0.94
CA LEU A 112 33.09 21.23 0.26
C LEU A 112 33.18 21.55 -1.23
N LEU A 113 32.03 21.64 -1.91
CA LEU A 113 32.00 21.91 -3.35
C LEU A 113 32.43 23.35 -3.65
N THR A 114 31.79 24.35 -3.03
CA THR A 114 31.97 25.77 -3.40
C THR A 114 33.13 26.47 -2.70
N SER A 115 33.65 25.91 -1.61
CA SER A 115 34.66 26.55 -0.76
C SER A 115 34.23 27.92 -0.19
N ASN A 116 32.94 28.26 -0.27
CA ASN A 116 32.38 29.55 0.14
C ASN A 116 31.31 29.36 1.23
N ARG A 117 31.51 30.03 2.38
CA ARG A 117 30.59 29.94 3.52
C ARG A 117 29.23 30.59 3.23
N ASN A 118 29.17 31.65 2.44
CA ASN A 118 27.92 32.31 2.10
C ASN A 118 27.07 31.40 1.21
N CYS A 119 27.64 30.82 0.14
CA CYS A 119 26.95 29.84 -0.71
C CYS A 119 26.42 28.66 0.12
N ALA A 120 27.23 28.13 1.04
CA ALA A 120 26.81 27.07 1.95
C ALA A 120 25.67 27.50 2.88
N GLY A 121 25.69 28.74 3.39
CA GLY A 121 24.61 29.30 4.19
C GLY A 121 23.29 29.40 3.42
N TYR A 122 23.34 29.93 2.20
CA TYR A 122 22.16 30.00 1.32
C TYR A 122 21.63 28.60 0.95
N ALA A 123 22.51 27.65 0.63
CA ALA A 123 22.09 26.26 0.39
C ALA A 123 21.37 25.65 1.60
N ALA A 124 21.90 25.86 2.81
CA ALA A 124 21.28 25.36 4.03
C ALA A 124 19.89 25.97 4.29
N LEU A 125 19.73 27.27 4.04
CA LEU A 125 18.43 27.94 4.18
C LEU A 125 17.43 27.44 3.14
N LEU A 126 17.84 27.29 1.88
CA LEU A 126 16.97 26.79 0.81
C LEU A 126 16.65 25.31 0.95
N ALA A 127 17.53 24.52 1.57
CA ALA A 127 17.30 23.10 1.85
C ALA A 127 16.11 22.85 2.78
N VAL A 128 15.80 23.80 3.68
CA VAL A 128 14.58 23.75 4.52
C VAL A 128 13.32 23.69 3.66
N PHE A 129 13.33 24.39 2.52
CA PHE A 129 12.22 24.47 1.58
C PHE A 129 12.45 23.57 0.35
N SER A 130 13.30 22.55 0.47
CA SER A 130 13.50 21.58 -0.60
C SER A 130 12.27 20.69 -0.70
N SER A 131 11.53 20.78 -1.82
CA SER A 131 10.30 20.01 -2.03
C SER A 131 10.52 18.49 -1.88
N SER A 132 11.64 17.96 -2.37
CA SER A 132 12.00 16.54 -2.17
C SER A 132 12.23 16.15 -0.71
N PHE A 133 12.82 17.03 0.10
CA PHE A 133 13.01 16.76 1.53
C PHE A 133 11.67 16.85 2.28
N VAL A 134 10.89 17.87 1.95
CA VAL A 134 9.54 18.06 2.48
C VAL A 134 8.66 16.85 2.18
N GLU A 135 8.67 16.35 0.95
CA GLU A 135 7.94 15.16 0.53
C GLU A 135 8.41 13.90 1.28
N THR A 136 9.72 13.66 1.34
CA THR A 136 10.29 12.49 2.01
C THR A 136 9.92 12.45 3.50
N LEU A 137 9.85 13.61 4.17
CA LEU A 137 9.53 13.72 5.59
C LEU A 137 8.03 13.75 5.87
N HIS A 138 7.27 14.58 5.15
CA HIS A 138 5.88 14.93 5.47
C HIS A 138 4.84 14.13 4.67
N ILE A 139 5.23 13.41 3.61
CA ILE A 139 4.35 12.55 2.83
C ILE A 139 4.76 11.08 2.99
N PHE A 140 6.04 10.75 2.78
CA PHE A 140 6.50 9.36 2.86
C PHE A 140 6.90 8.92 4.27
N GLY A 141 7.49 9.80 5.10
CA GLY A 141 7.91 9.44 6.46
C GLY A 141 9.16 8.55 6.52
N GLN A 142 10.01 8.57 5.48
CA GLN A 142 11.19 7.70 5.33
C GLN A 142 12.38 8.14 6.21
N LEU A 143 12.23 8.03 7.53
CA LEU A 143 13.23 8.46 8.51
C LEU A 143 14.63 7.81 8.31
N PRO A 144 14.76 6.49 8.04
CA PRO A 144 16.03 5.83 7.73
C PRO A 144 16.76 6.45 6.53
N SER A 145 16.03 6.77 5.45
CA SER A 145 16.58 7.41 4.27
C SER A 145 17.11 8.80 4.58
N ILE A 146 16.33 9.61 5.32
CA ILE A 146 16.70 10.98 5.73
C ILE A 146 17.96 10.96 6.59
N VAL A 147 18.02 10.13 7.63
CA VAL A 147 19.21 10.03 8.50
C VAL A 147 20.41 9.55 7.69
N GLY A 148 20.24 8.52 6.87
CA GLY A 148 21.29 7.94 6.05
C GLY A 148 21.94 8.96 5.10
N ILE A 149 21.14 9.68 4.31
CA ILE A 149 21.65 10.66 3.32
C ILE A 149 22.26 11.89 4.01
N SER A 150 21.69 12.30 5.13
CA SER A 150 22.19 13.42 5.93
C SER A 150 23.58 13.13 6.49
N VAL A 151 23.78 11.93 7.04
CA VAL A 151 25.10 11.50 7.55
C VAL A 151 26.09 11.27 6.41
N LEU A 152 25.63 10.76 5.25
CA LEU A 152 26.49 10.63 4.07
C LEU A 152 27.07 11.98 3.65
N MET A 153 26.25 13.05 3.60
CA MET A 153 26.72 14.40 3.30
C MET A 153 27.74 14.94 4.32
N HIS A 154 27.66 14.51 5.59
CA HIS A 154 28.68 14.82 6.59
C HIS A 154 29.98 14.03 6.41
N ALA A 155 29.92 12.84 5.81
CA ALA A 155 31.08 12.02 5.51
C ALA A 155 31.90 12.57 4.33
N LEU A 156 31.24 13.14 3.30
CA LEU A 156 31.91 13.61 2.07
C LEU A 156 33.12 14.54 2.32
N PRO A 157 33.06 15.57 3.20
CA PRO A 157 34.23 16.40 3.48
C PRO A 157 35.38 15.64 4.13
N GLU A 158 35.10 14.67 4.99
CA GLU A 158 36.14 13.86 5.65
C GLU A 158 36.80 12.91 4.64
N ILE A 159 36.02 12.29 3.74
CA ILE A 159 36.51 11.47 2.63
C ILE A 159 37.44 12.30 1.73
N TYR A 160 37.02 13.51 1.36
CA TYR A 160 37.85 14.42 0.57
C TYR A 160 39.21 14.67 1.24
N LEU A 161 39.20 14.98 2.53
CA LEU A 161 40.40 15.31 3.28
C LEU A 161 41.33 14.09 3.46
N TRP A 162 40.79 12.88 3.60
CA TRP A 162 41.59 11.66 3.57
C TRP A 162 42.29 11.49 2.23
N LEU A 163 41.54 11.52 1.13
CA LEU A 163 42.08 11.27 -0.20
C LEU A 163 43.13 12.31 -0.57
N LYS A 164 42.85 13.60 -0.32
CA LYS A 164 43.75 14.70 -0.62
C LYS A 164 45.02 14.68 0.26
N ASN A 165 44.88 14.51 1.58
CA ASN A 165 45.98 14.75 2.53
C ASN A 165 46.67 13.49 3.02
N GLY A 166 46.00 12.33 2.98
CA GLY A 166 46.50 11.07 3.51
C GLY A 166 46.60 11.01 5.03
N LYS A 167 45.90 11.88 5.77
CA LYS A 167 45.92 11.85 7.25
C LYS A 167 44.92 10.83 7.78
N ILE A 168 45.42 9.83 8.51
CA ILE A 168 44.63 8.69 9.02
C ILE A 168 43.40 9.14 9.83
N LYS A 169 43.48 10.24 10.58
CA LYS A 169 42.32 10.75 11.32
C LYS A 169 41.07 10.97 10.44
N TYR A 170 41.26 11.42 9.19
CA TYR A 170 40.16 11.67 8.26
C TYR A 170 39.62 10.38 7.66
N LEU A 171 40.47 9.35 7.53
CA LEU A 171 40.03 8.00 7.19
C LEU A 171 39.11 7.48 8.30
N ILE A 172 39.55 7.54 9.56
CA ILE A 172 38.78 7.03 10.70
C ILE A 172 37.45 7.80 10.86
N THR A 173 37.46 9.14 10.80
CA THR A 173 36.21 9.92 10.92
C THR A 173 35.26 9.64 9.75
N SER A 174 35.75 9.56 8.51
CA SER A 174 34.90 9.22 7.36
C SER A 174 34.30 7.83 7.47
N LEU A 175 35.10 6.82 7.83
CA LEU A 175 34.63 5.44 8.02
C LEU A 175 33.61 5.33 9.16
N SER A 176 33.78 6.07 10.26
CA SER A 176 32.80 6.09 11.36
C SER A 176 31.44 6.64 10.92
N LEU A 177 31.42 7.67 10.06
CA LEU A 177 30.18 8.24 9.52
C LEU A 177 29.54 7.32 8.49
N ILE A 178 30.34 6.65 7.64
CA ILE A 178 29.84 5.62 6.73
C ILE A 178 29.19 4.46 7.50
N ALA A 179 29.78 4.05 8.63
CA ALA A 179 29.19 3.02 9.48
C ALA A 179 27.79 3.41 9.98
N VAL A 180 27.61 4.65 10.44
CA VAL A 180 26.29 5.19 10.83
C VAL A 180 25.31 5.21 9.65
N THR A 181 25.76 5.61 8.46
CA THR A 181 24.92 5.58 7.25
C THR A 181 24.48 4.16 6.91
N VAL A 182 25.38 3.16 6.99
CA VAL A 182 25.08 1.74 6.74
C VAL A 182 24.06 1.19 7.72
N THR A 183 24.25 1.44 9.01
CA THR A 183 23.35 0.93 10.03
C THR A 183 22.01 1.67 10.06
N SER A 184 21.93 2.88 9.49
CA SER A 184 20.68 3.63 9.30
C SER A 184 19.88 3.14 8.10
N HIS A 185 20.50 3.01 6.93
CA HIS A 185 19.81 2.58 5.71
C HIS A 185 20.82 2.03 4.71
N HIS A 186 20.79 0.73 4.42
CA HIS A 186 21.82 0.01 3.66
C HIS A 186 21.85 0.36 2.16
N VAL A 187 20.74 0.81 1.57
CA VAL A 187 20.69 1.22 0.15
C VAL A 187 21.39 2.56 -0.07
N THR A 188 21.27 3.50 0.88
CA THR A 188 21.93 4.83 0.78
C THR A 188 23.45 4.77 0.63
N PRO A 189 24.24 3.98 1.38
CA PRO A 189 25.68 3.89 1.19
C PRO A 189 26.05 3.14 -0.09
N ILE A 190 25.28 2.14 -0.53
CA ILE A 190 25.59 1.40 -1.77
C ILE A 190 25.48 2.33 -2.98
N PHE A 191 24.33 2.98 -3.16
CA PHE A 191 24.16 3.95 -4.24
C PHE A 191 24.86 5.27 -3.96
N GLY A 192 25.04 5.65 -2.69
CA GLY A 192 25.83 6.80 -2.27
C GLY A 192 27.31 6.67 -2.62
N MET A 193 27.86 5.45 -2.59
CA MET A 193 29.20 5.17 -3.09
C MET A 193 29.30 5.50 -4.59
N VAL A 194 28.32 5.06 -5.37
CA VAL A 194 28.27 5.26 -6.83
C VAL A 194 28.01 6.72 -7.21
N PHE A 195 27.02 7.37 -6.60
CA PHE A 195 26.54 8.68 -7.06
C PHE A 195 27.09 9.89 -6.28
N PHE A 196 27.62 9.71 -5.06
CA PHE A 196 28.19 10.82 -4.29
C PHE A 196 29.69 10.66 -4.09
N ILE A 197 30.15 9.48 -3.70
CA ILE A 197 31.56 9.26 -3.33
C ILE A 197 32.45 9.06 -4.56
N PHE A 198 32.04 8.33 -5.58
CA PHE A 198 32.83 8.20 -6.82
C PHE A 198 33.00 9.55 -7.55
N PRO A 199 31.93 10.36 -7.70
CA PRO A 199 32.09 11.73 -8.19
C PRO A 199 32.99 12.60 -7.32
N LEU A 200 32.92 12.43 -5.99
CA LEU A 200 33.83 13.10 -5.07
C LEU A 200 35.28 12.67 -5.28
N ILE A 201 35.57 11.38 -5.43
CA ILE A 201 36.90 10.86 -5.75
C ILE A 201 37.42 11.50 -7.05
N GLY A 202 36.57 11.54 -8.08
CA GLY A 202 36.86 12.22 -9.34
C GLY A 202 37.22 13.70 -9.15
N MET A 203 36.43 14.42 -8.35
CA MET A 203 36.75 15.80 -7.93
C MET A 203 38.09 15.90 -7.20
N VAL A 204 38.40 14.98 -6.26
CA VAL A 204 39.67 15.02 -5.53
C VAL A 204 40.86 14.84 -6.46
N ILE A 205 40.74 13.94 -7.44
CA ILE A 205 41.79 13.73 -8.45
C ILE A 205 41.95 14.99 -9.30
N MET A 206 40.85 15.65 -9.69
CA MET A 206 40.90 16.93 -10.41
C MET A 206 41.57 18.02 -9.57
N ASP A 207 41.22 18.15 -8.29
CA ASP A 207 41.85 19.11 -7.37
C ASP A 207 43.33 18.80 -7.15
N HIS A 208 43.73 17.52 -7.04
CA HIS A 208 45.14 17.12 -6.92
C HIS A 208 45.92 17.33 -8.23
N SER A 209 45.28 17.11 -9.37
CA SER A 209 45.84 17.44 -10.69
C SER A 209 46.06 18.93 -10.82
N ARG A 210 45.12 19.75 -10.35
CA ARG A 210 45.24 21.21 -10.32
C ARG A 210 46.40 21.68 -9.45
N ASP A 211 46.85 20.94 -8.44
CA ASP A 211 48.06 21.34 -7.67
C ASP A 211 49.35 21.22 -8.49
N ARG A 212 49.32 20.48 -9.61
CA ARG A 212 50.47 20.25 -10.50
C ARG A 212 50.49 21.17 -11.72
N VAL A 213 49.41 21.90 -11.97
CA VAL A 213 49.25 22.83 -13.10
C VAL A 213 48.71 24.16 -12.61
N SER A 214 48.82 25.24 -13.39
CA SER A 214 48.37 26.55 -12.90
C SER A 214 46.84 26.68 -12.86
N THR A 215 46.13 26.04 -13.80
CA THR A 215 44.67 26.16 -13.97
C THR A 215 43.99 24.82 -14.28
N TYR A 216 42.72 24.67 -13.93
CA TYR A 216 41.93 23.46 -14.26
C TYR A 216 41.81 23.18 -15.77
N LYS A 217 41.97 24.21 -16.61
CA LYS A 217 41.95 24.05 -18.08
C LYS A 217 43.15 23.27 -18.60
N GLN A 218 44.30 23.36 -17.92
CA GLN A 218 45.55 22.70 -18.31
C GLN A 218 45.62 21.23 -17.85
N ILE A 219 44.58 20.70 -17.20
CA ILE A 219 44.52 19.30 -16.81
C ILE A 219 44.26 18.44 -18.06
N THR A 220 45.32 17.83 -18.57
CA THR A 220 45.25 16.81 -19.63
C THR A 220 44.94 15.44 -19.03
N PHE A 221 44.50 14.50 -19.88
CA PHE A 221 44.26 13.12 -19.44
C PHE A 221 45.50 12.48 -18.80
N LYS A 222 46.70 12.79 -19.31
CA LYS A 222 47.97 12.34 -18.74
C LYS A 222 48.18 12.85 -17.30
N VAL A 223 47.92 14.14 -17.04
CA VAL A 223 48.04 14.73 -15.69
C VAL A 223 47.02 14.12 -14.72
N PHE A 224 45.79 13.88 -15.21
CA PHE A 224 44.74 13.20 -14.46
C PHE A 224 45.17 11.78 -14.07
N LEU A 225 45.68 11.00 -15.02
CA LEU A 225 46.10 9.61 -14.83
C LEU A 225 47.27 9.49 -13.84
N VAL A 226 48.27 10.36 -13.94
CA VAL A 226 49.39 10.41 -12.98
C VAL A 226 48.90 10.78 -11.57
N SER A 227 47.92 11.67 -11.47
CA SER A 227 47.31 12.05 -10.19
C SER A 227 46.47 10.91 -9.61
N PHE A 228 45.73 10.20 -10.45
CA PHE A 228 44.96 9.01 -10.09
C PHE A 228 45.87 7.94 -9.50
N PHE A 229 46.94 7.55 -10.18
CA PHE A 229 47.87 6.53 -9.68
C PHE A 229 48.54 6.92 -8.37
N LYS A 230 48.82 8.22 -8.14
CA LYS A 230 49.37 8.69 -6.85
C LYS A 230 48.36 8.59 -5.71
N LEU A 231 47.07 8.78 -5.98
CA LEU A 231 46.01 8.67 -4.99
C LEU A 231 45.43 7.25 -4.90
N PHE A 232 45.76 6.37 -5.85
CA PHE A 232 45.18 5.05 -6.02
C PHE A 232 45.20 4.22 -4.73
N LYS A 233 46.35 4.14 -4.04
CA LYS A 233 46.44 3.43 -2.75
C LYS A 233 45.44 3.95 -1.71
N ARG A 234 45.23 5.27 -1.64
CA ARG A 234 44.29 5.88 -0.68
C ARG A 234 42.83 5.61 -1.05
N ILE A 235 42.54 5.63 -2.35
CA ILE A 235 41.21 5.30 -2.90
C ILE A 235 40.88 3.83 -2.61
N VAL A 236 41.80 2.91 -2.91
CA VAL A 236 41.63 1.48 -2.67
C VAL A 236 41.51 1.19 -1.17
N VAL A 237 42.35 1.77 -0.32
CA VAL A 237 42.25 1.60 1.14
C VAL A 237 40.90 2.10 1.66
N PHE A 238 40.46 3.29 1.24
CA PHE A 238 39.15 3.80 1.65
C PHE A 238 38.00 2.91 1.15
N GLY A 239 38.03 2.52 -0.12
CA GLY A 239 37.01 1.67 -0.75
C GLY A 239 36.92 0.29 -0.09
N ALA A 240 38.06 -0.36 0.15
CA ALA A 240 38.13 -1.66 0.81
C ALA A 240 37.64 -1.58 2.26
N CYS A 241 38.07 -0.58 3.04
CA CYS A 241 37.58 -0.39 4.41
C CYS A 241 36.08 -0.07 4.45
N SER A 242 35.58 0.75 3.51
CA SER A 242 34.16 1.06 3.41
C SER A 242 33.34 -0.18 3.07
N LEU A 243 33.82 -1.04 2.16
CA LEU A 243 33.18 -2.30 1.83
C LEU A 243 33.12 -3.25 3.04
N VAL A 244 34.22 -3.35 3.79
CA VAL A 244 34.26 -4.12 5.05
C VAL A 244 33.25 -3.60 6.05
N ILE A 245 33.03 -2.28 6.15
CA ILE A 245 32.00 -1.69 7.01
C ILE A 245 30.60 -1.98 6.51
N ILE A 246 30.33 -1.81 5.21
CA ILE A 246 29.02 -2.09 4.59
C ILE A 246 28.61 -3.55 4.82
N ILE A 247 29.55 -4.48 4.70
CA ILE A 247 29.30 -5.90 4.93
C ILE A 247 29.26 -6.20 6.43
N GLY A 248 30.24 -5.72 7.20
CA GLY A 248 30.45 -6.09 8.59
C GLY A 248 29.43 -5.51 9.56
N CYS A 249 29.07 -4.23 9.44
CA CYS A 249 28.17 -3.57 10.40
C CYS A 249 26.73 -4.12 10.39
N ILE A 250 26.32 -4.70 9.26
CA ILE A 250 25.01 -5.33 9.08
C ILE A 250 25.17 -6.75 8.54
N LEU A 251 26.23 -7.46 8.93
CA LEU A 251 26.50 -8.84 8.47
C LEU A 251 25.29 -9.78 8.64
N PRO A 252 24.53 -9.74 9.76
CA PRO A 252 23.33 -10.55 9.91
C PRO A 252 22.27 -10.31 8.83
N TYR A 253 22.14 -9.07 8.33
CA TYR A 253 21.23 -8.76 7.22
C TYR A 253 21.64 -9.50 5.95
N TRP A 254 22.92 -9.47 5.58
CA TRP A 254 23.40 -10.15 4.37
C TRP A 254 23.26 -11.67 4.44
N ILE A 255 23.50 -12.26 5.61
CA ILE A 255 23.27 -13.68 5.86
C ILE A 255 21.79 -14.01 5.73
N ASN A 256 20.92 -13.18 6.32
CA ASN A 256 19.48 -13.35 6.22
C ASN A 256 19.00 -13.25 4.77
N THR A 257 19.40 -12.23 4.00
CA THR A 257 19.01 -12.07 2.60
C THR A 257 19.47 -13.25 1.73
N LYS A 258 20.63 -13.84 2.04
CA LYS A 258 21.09 -15.05 1.35
C LYS A 258 20.23 -16.27 1.69
N ASN A 259 19.88 -16.43 2.97
CA ASN A 259 19.11 -17.59 3.44
C ASN A 259 17.61 -17.48 3.12
N ASN A 260 17.09 -16.26 3.06
CA ASN A 260 15.70 -15.92 2.84
C ASN A 260 15.61 -14.85 1.73
N PRO A 261 15.84 -15.21 0.46
CA PRO A 261 15.76 -14.28 -0.65
C PRO A 261 14.32 -13.77 -0.84
N ILE A 262 14.18 -12.56 -1.36
CA ILE A 262 12.87 -11.99 -1.72
C ILE A 262 12.37 -12.73 -2.96
N THR A 263 11.38 -13.61 -2.78
CA THR A 263 10.77 -14.43 -3.84
C THR A 263 9.44 -13.88 -4.36
N GLN A 264 8.98 -12.75 -3.82
CA GLN A 264 7.67 -12.19 -4.18
C GLN A 264 7.62 -11.72 -5.63
N VAL A 265 6.44 -11.84 -6.26
CA VAL A 265 6.15 -11.20 -7.55
C VAL A 265 6.28 -9.67 -7.40
N PRO A 266 6.90 -8.97 -8.37
CA PRO A 266 7.02 -7.52 -8.32
C PRO A 266 5.67 -6.82 -8.15
N ILE A 267 5.51 -6.11 -7.03
CA ILE A 267 4.34 -5.26 -6.78
C ILE A 267 4.44 -4.04 -7.70
N PRO A 268 3.42 -3.65 -8.49
CA PRO A 268 3.44 -2.42 -9.27
C PRO A 268 3.68 -1.17 -8.40
N HIS A 269 4.48 -0.21 -8.86
CA HIS A 269 4.77 1.03 -8.10
C HIS A 269 4.87 2.22 -9.04
N GLY A 270 4.22 3.32 -8.67
CA GLY A 270 4.02 4.47 -9.58
C GLY A 270 5.31 5.13 -10.08
N SER A 271 6.43 5.00 -9.35
CA SER A 271 7.74 5.50 -9.83
C SER A 271 8.26 4.80 -11.10
N ARG A 272 7.66 3.67 -11.49
CA ARG A 272 8.01 2.89 -12.69
C ARG A 272 7.08 3.14 -13.86
N ASP A 273 6.00 3.88 -13.64
CA ASP A 273 5.02 4.22 -14.66
C ASP A 273 5.62 5.10 -15.75
N ASN A 274 4.93 5.19 -16.88
CA ASN A 274 5.14 6.26 -17.85
C ASN A 274 4.46 7.53 -17.32
N PHE A 275 5.25 8.54 -16.95
CA PHE A 275 4.75 9.79 -16.33
C PHE A 275 3.94 10.68 -17.28
N ILE A 276 3.97 10.42 -18.58
CA ILE A 276 3.15 11.11 -19.58
C ILE A 276 1.76 10.48 -19.66
N GLU A 277 1.67 9.15 -19.50
CA GLU A 277 0.40 8.42 -19.48
C GLU A 277 -0.29 8.54 -18.11
N ILE A 278 0.47 8.31 -17.04
CA ILE A 278 0.00 8.38 -15.65
C ILE A 278 0.55 9.66 -15.02
N THR A 279 -0.13 10.77 -15.30
CA THR A 279 0.30 12.13 -14.89
C THR A 279 0.33 12.32 -13.38
N SER A 280 -0.48 11.59 -12.62
CA SER A 280 -0.44 11.57 -11.14
C SER A 280 0.88 11.02 -10.61
N SER A 281 1.39 9.92 -11.19
CA SER A 281 2.70 9.36 -10.87
C SER A 281 3.82 10.34 -11.23
N GLY A 282 3.72 11.01 -12.39
CA GLY A 282 4.67 12.06 -12.79
C GLY A 282 4.70 13.27 -11.85
N LEU A 283 3.55 13.67 -11.32
CA LEU A 283 3.45 14.75 -10.34
C LEU A 283 4.23 14.42 -9.06
N VAL A 284 3.96 13.24 -8.47
CA VAL A 284 4.54 12.81 -7.18
C VAL A 284 6.01 12.40 -7.32
N PHE A 285 6.38 11.58 -8.30
CA PHE A 285 7.72 10.99 -8.35
C PHE A 285 8.74 11.78 -9.18
N PHE A 286 8.32 12.83 -9.89
CA PHE A 286 9.21 13.65 -10.72
C PHE A 286 9.05 15.15 -10.49
N LEU A 287 7.84 15.71 -10.71
CA LEU A 287 7.63 17.15 -10.70
C LEU A 287 7.83 17.76 -9.30
N ILE A 288 7.21 17.19 -8.26
CA ILE A 288 7.35 17.65 -6.88
C ILE A 288 8.79 17.54 -6.38
N PRO A 289 9.49 16.39 -6.48
CA PRO A 289 10.86 16.28 -5.97
C PRO A 289 11.84 17.25 -6.63
N TRP A 290 11.73 17.49 -7.94
CA TRP A 290 12.56 18.51 -8.59
C TRP A 290 12.09 19.92 -8.23
N GLY A 291 10.78 20.21 -8.24
CA GLY A 291 10.21 21.51 -7.92
C GLY A 291 10.93 22.66 -8.62
N ILE A 292 11.43 23.62 -7.83
CA ILE A 292 12.17 24.78 -8.35
C ILE A 292 13.47 24.41 -9.09
N LEU A 293 14.05 23.25 -8.79
CA LEU A 293 15.31 22.82 -9.37
C LEU A 293 15.17 22.58 -10.88
N LEU A 294 13.96 22.33 -11.40
CA LEU A 294 13.70 22.26 -12.84
C LEU A 294 14.05 23.57 -13.55
N LEU A 295 13.69 24.72 -12.98
CA LEU A 295 13.96 26.03 -13.60
C LEU A 295 15.45 26.35 -13.66
N ILE A 296 16.21 25.89 -12.65
CA ILE A 296 17.66 26.12 -12.58
C ILE A 296 18.50 24.97 -13.16
N LEU A 297 17.87 23.98 -13.78
CA LEU A 297 18.54 22.79 -14.31
C LEU A 297 19.66 23.11 -15.31
N PRO A 298 19.52 24.07 -16.26
CA PRO A 298 20.63 24.46 -17.13
C PRO A 298 21.82 25.04 -16.37
N TYR A 299 21.59 25.76 -15.27
CA TYR A 299 22.65 26.28 -14.41
C TYR A 299 23.35 25.14 -13.67
N ILE A 300 22.57 24.19 -13.12
CA ILE A 300 23.10 23.01 -12.44
C ILE A 300 24.03 22.24 -13.37
N PHE A 301 23.57 21.90 -14.58
CA PHE A 301 24.40 21.20 -15.57
C PHE A 301 25.61 22.03 -16.00
N TYR A 302 25.44 23.33 -16.27
CA TYR A 302 26.56 24.21 -16.60
C TYR A 302 27.65 24.20 -15.52
N ARG A 303 27.27 24.24 -14.25
CA ARG A 303 28.23 24.19 -13.14
C ARG A 303 28.84 22.80 -12.99
N TYR A 304 28.04 21.74 -13.03
CA TYR A 304 28.54 20.37 -12.85
C TYR A 304 29.41 19.87 -14.01
N TYR A 305 29.21 20.34 -15.24
CA TYR A 305 30.11 20.04 -16.36
C TYR A 305 31.36 20.94 -16.43
N SER A 306 31.63 21.72 -15.38
CA SER A 306 32.93 22.38 -15.22
C SER A 306 34.04 21.36 -14.93
N LYS A 307 35.28 21.63 -15.38
CA LYS A 307 36.42 20.68 -15.26
C LYS A 307 36.62 20.12 -13.85
N ARG A 308 36.36 20.90 -12.80
CA ARG A 308 36.48 20.46 -11.40
C ARG A 308 35.39 19.46 -11.01
N TYR A 309 34.17 19.64 -11.51
CA TYR A 309 32.98 18.89 -11.09
C TYR A 309 32.51 17.84 -12.10
N LEU A 310 33.25 17.62 -13.19
CA LEU A 310 32.85 16.78 -14.33
C LEU A 310 32.18 15.45 -13.93
N PHE A 311 32.72 14.74 -12.93
CA PHE A 311 32.16 13.47 -12.48
C PHE A 311 30.81 13.61 -11.75
N PHE A 312 30.58 14.73 -11.04
CA PHE A 312 29.24 15.06 -10.54
C PHE A 312 28.28 15.37 -11.71
N GLY A 313 28.78 15.95 -12.80
CA GLY A 313 28.02 16.13 -14.05
C GLY A 313 27.56 14.81 -14.67
N LEU A 314 28.44 13.82 -14.74
CA LEU A 314 28.06 12.48 -15.21
C LEU A 314 27.06 11.80 -14.27
N SER A 315 27.29 11.94 -12.96
CA SER A 315 26.44 11.33 -11.95
C SER A 315 25.03 11.91 -11.93
N ILE A 316 24.88 13.24 -11.97
CA ILE A 316 23.56 13.87 -11.99
C ILE A 316 22.81 13.53 -13.28
N THR A 317 23.49 13.46 -14.43
CA THR A 317 22.87 13.02 -15.69
C THR A 317 22.29 11.61 -15.56
N LEU A 318 23.05 10.67 -14.99
CA LEU A 318 22.56 9.30 -14.79
C LEU A 318 21.39 9.25 -13.80
N LEU A 319 21.47 9.98 -12.68
CA LEU A 319 20.38 10.07 -11.70
C LEU A 319 19.09 10.66 -12.32
N THR A 320 19.20 11.75 -13.08
CA THR A 320 18.05 12.37 -13.75
C THR A 320 17.40 11.43 -14.75
N ILE A 321 18.19 10.67 -15.51
CA ILE A 321 17.68 9.70 -16.49
C ILE A 321 17.01 8.51 -15.79
N LEU A 322 17.65 7.91 -14.79
CA LEU A 322 17.09 6.80 -14.01
C LEU A 322 15.81 7.22 -13.28
N GLY A 323 15.72 8.48 -12.84
CA GLY A 323 14.53 9.05 -12.21
C GLY A 323 13.35 9.29 -13.15
N THR A 324 13.48 9.10 -14.47
CA THR A 324 12.35 9.21 -15.41
C THR A 324 11.40 8.01 -15.40
N GLY A 325 11.70 6.95 -14.64
CA GLY A 325 10.84 5.78 -14.52
C GLY A 325 10.67 5.04 -15.86
N GLY A 326 9.44 4.61 -16.14
CA GLY A 326 9.07 3.97 -17.42
C GLY A 326 8.84 4.95 -18.57
N THR A 327 8.95 6.26 -18.32
CA THR A 327 8.76 7.31 -19.34
C THR A 327 9.80 7.24 -20.46
N THR A 328 11.01 6.76 -20.16
CA THR A 328 12.04 6.51 -21.16
C THR A 328 12.46 5.03 -21.11
N PRO A 329 12.95 4.44 -22.21
CA PRO A 329 13.41 3.05 -22.19
C PRO A 329 14.78 2.87 -21.49
N ILE A 330 15.45 3.98 -21.13
CA ILE A 330 16.83 3.95 -20.62
C ILE A 330 16.93 3.29 -19.23
N PRO A 331 16.07 3.59 -18.24
CA PRO A 331 16.17 2.95 -16.93
C PRO A 331 16.02 1.43 -17.00
N ARG A 332 15.08 0.94 -17.81
CA ARG A 332 14.87 -0.50 -18.03
C ARG A 332 16.05 -1.16 -18.72
N THR A 333 16.66 -0.51 -19.72
CA THR A 333 17.86 -1.05 -20.41
C THR A 333 19.12 -1.03 -19.55
N VAL A 334 19.32 0.01 -18.72
CA VAL A 334 20.51 0.14 -17.86
C VAL A 334 20.43 -0.78 -16.64
N LEU A 335 19.25 -0.92 -16.02
CA LEU A 335 19.05 -1.74 -14.82
C LEU A 335 18.76 -3.21 -15.17
N GLY A 336 18.23 -3.49 -16.36
CA GLY A 336 17.65 -4.79 -16.72
C GLY A 336 16.28 -5.02 -16.07
N GLU A 337 15.57 -6.06 -16.52
CA GLU A 337 14.19 -6.36 -16.10
C GLU A 337 14.07 -6.56 -14.58
N ASN A 338 14.98 -7.36 -13.99
CA ASN A 338 14.86 -7.73 -12.59
C ASN A 338 15.05 -6.51 -11.67
N ALA A 339 16.10 -5.72 -11.87
CA ALA A 339 16.35 -4.57 -11.02
C ALA A 339 15.35 -3.43 -11.26
N PHE A 340 14.87 -3.24 -12.50
CA PHE A 340 13.80 -2.30 -12.79
C PHE A 340 12.51 -2.65 -12.04
N ASN A 341 12.14 -3.93 -12.00
CA ASN A 341 10.91 -4.38 -11.35
C ASN A 341 11.00 -4.46 -9.81
N ILE A 342 12.20 -4.49 -9.23
CA ILE A 342 12.41 -4.57 -7.78
C ILE A 342 12.66 -3.19 -7.15
N LEU A 343 13.38 -2.29 -7.85
CA LEU A 343 13.78 -1.01 -7.28
C LEU A 343 12.67 0.04 -7.36
N THR A 344 12.53 0.82 -6.28
CA THR A 344 11.75 2.05 -6.30
C THR A 344 12.61 3.17 -6.92
N LEU A 345 12.20 3.67 -8.08
CA LEU A 345 13.01 4.57 -8.92
C LEU A 345 12.94 6.05 -8.47
N ASP A 346 11.97 6.38 -7.63
CA ASP A 346 11.81 7.69 -6.97
C ASP A 346 13.09 8.12 -6.23
N ARG A 347 13.84 7.14 -5.67
CA ARG A 347 15.11 7.36 -4.99
C ARG A 347 16.15 8.06 -5.88
N PHE A 348 16.16 7.79 -7.18
CA PHE A 348 17.08 8.45 -8.11
C PHE A 348 16.74 9.94 -8.28
N THR A 349 15.46 10.28 -8.37
CA THR A 349 14.98 11.67 -8.39
C THR A 349 15.31 12.39 -7.07
N LEU A 350 15.09 11.73 -5.92
CA LEU A 350 15.47 12.23 -4.61
C LEU A 350 16.97 12.55 -4.54
N TRP A 351 17.83 11.62 -4.94
CA TRP A 351 19.28 11.85 -4.92
C TRP A 351 19.73 12.94 -5.90
N ALA A 352 19.11 13.04 -7.08
CA ALA A 352 19.39 14.09 -8.05
C ALA A 352 19.05 15.49 -7.47
N SER A 353 17.90 15.60 -6.81
CA SER A 353 17.46 16.85 -6.19
C SER A 353 18.39 17.27 -5.04
N ILE A 354 18.75 16.35 -4.14
CA ILE A 354 19.68 16.61 -3.03
C ILE A 354 21.08 16.99 -3.54
N MET A 355 21.56 16.29 -4.58
CA MET A 355 22.82 16.64 -5.24
C MET A 355 22.78 18.04 -5.86
N SER A 356 21.61 18.56 -6.22
CA SER A 356 21.47 19.89 -6.83
C SER A 356 21.49 21.05 -5.83
N LEU A 357 21.21 20.80 -4.55
CA LEU A 357 21.11 21.83 -3.51
C LEU A 357 22.37 22.72 -3.36
N PRO A 358 23.61 22.19 -3.44
CA PRO A 358 24.80 23.03 -3.44
C PRO A 358 24.86 24.04 -4.59
N MET A 359 24.41 23.64 -5.78
CA MET A 359 24.37 24.53 -6.94
C MET A 359 23.25 25.55 -6.82
N LEU A 360 22.11 25.18 -6.24
CA LEU A 360 21.04 26.12 -5.88
C LEU A 360 21.55 27.21 -4.90
N GLY A 361 22.32 26.82 -3.88
CA GLY A 361 22.92 27.80 -2.96
C GLY A 361 23.99 28.69 -3.59
N GLU A 362 24.82 28.15 -4.50
CA GLU A 362 25.74 28.97 -5.31
C GLU A 362 24.97 29.97 -6.18
N PHE A 363 23.91 29.51 -6.87
CA PHE A 363 23.05 30.34 -7.70
C PHE A 363 22.42 31.48 -6.88
N ALA A 364 21.80 31.15 -5.75
CA ALA A 364 21.17 32.14 -4.87
C ALA A 364 22.15 33.19 -4.35
N TYR A 365 23.35 32.78 -3.92
CA TYR A 365 24.39 33.72 -3.50
C TYR A 365 24.76 34.68 -4.64
N ARG A 366 24.98 34.16 -5.86
CA ARG A 366 25.37 34.96 -7.02
C ARG A 366 24.23 35.84 -7.52
N PHE A 367 23.00 35.37 -7.41
CA PHE A 367 21.79 36.11 -7.75
C PHE A 367 21.54 37.26 -6.78
N ILE A 368 21.90 37.15 -5.50
CA ILE A 368 21.64 38.20 -4.49
C ILE A 368 22.82 39.17 -4.34
N ASN A 369 24.06 38.65 -4.35
CA ASN A 369 25.27 39.39 -3.97
C ASN A 369 26.43 39.26 -4.96
N GLY A 370 26.23 38.63 -6.13
CA GLY A 370 27.32 38.35 -7.06
C GLY A 370 27.06 38.81 -8.49
N ASP A 371 27.76 38.16 -9.42
CA ASP A 371 27.82 38.56 -10.82
C ASP A 371 26.49 38.39 -11.57
N ILE A 372 25.64 37.43 -11.19
CA ILE A 372 24.30 37.28 -11.80
C ILE A 372 23.46 38.52 -11.54
N LYS A 373 23.52 39.09 -10.33
CA LYS A 373 22.84 40.35 -10.01
C LYS A 373 23.34 41.47 -10.90
N GLU A 374 24.64 41.71 -10.93
CA GLU A 374 25.23 42.80 -11.71
C GLU A 374 24.91 42.68 -13.21
N LEU A 375 24.95 41.46 -13.74
CA LEU A 375 24.66 41.18 -15.14
C LEU A 375 23.18 41.39 -15.49
N ILE A 376 22.25 40.92 -14.65
CA ILE A 376 20.82 41.15 -14.85
C ILE A 376 20.49 42.63 -14.67
N GLN A 377 21.02 43.29 -13.65
CA GLN A 377 20.74 44.71 -13.39
C GLN A 377 21.27 45.62 -14.50
N SER A 378 22.44 45.32 -15.07
CA SER A 378 23.01 46.09 -16.18
C SER A 378 22.31 45.88 -17.52
N LYS A 379 21.72 44.69 -17.77
CA LYS A 379 21.07 44.35 -19.05
C LYS A 379 19.55 44.48 -19.05
N LEU A 380 18.89 44.14 -17.94
CA LEU A 380 17.42 44.06 -17.79
C LEU A 380 16.87 45.00 -16.70
N GLY A 381 17.74 45.67 -15.94
CA GLY A 381 17.35 46.64 -14.91
C GLY A 381 17.13 46.05 -13.51
N ALA A 382 17.19 46.92 -12.51
CA ALA A 382 17.07 46.54 -11.10
C ALA A 382 15.66 46.06 -10.70
N VAL A 383 14.62 46.58 -11.36
CA VAL A 383 13.23 46.16 -11.10
C VAL A 383 13.02 44.71 -11.51
N TYR A 384 13.49 44.34 -12.71
CA TYR A 384 13.40 42.96 -13.22
C TYR A 384 14.11 41.97 -12.28
N HIS A 385 15.32 42.31 -11.82
CA HIS A 385 16.07 41.50 -10.85
C HIS A 385 15.30 41.27 -9.54
N ARG A 386 14.67 42.32 -8.99
CA ARG A 386 13.88 42.20 -7.76
C ARG A 386 12.61 41.37 -7.98
N LEU A 387 11.90 41.57 -9.09
CA LEU A 387 10.70 40.81 -9.45
C LEU A 387 11.02 39.32 -9.66
N SER A 388 12.05 39.01 -10.44
CA SER A 388 12.49 37.62 -10.65
C SER A 388 12.94 36.95 -9.35
N GLY A 389 13.60 37.68 -8.45
CA GLY A 389 13.91 37.20 -7.10
C GLY A 389 12.65 36.92 -6.26
N GLY A 390 11.65 37.81 -6.31
CA GLY A 390 10.36 37.62 -5.65
C GLY A 390 9.60 36.41 -6.18
N VAL A 391 9.56 36.22 -7.50
CA VAL A 391 8.94 35.05 -8.15
C VAL A 391 9.65 33.76 -7.73
N LEU A 392 10.99 33.72 -7.77
CA LEU A 392 11.75 32.54 -7.36
C LEU A 392 11.48 32.17 -5.89
N ALA A 393 11.50 33.15 -4.99
CA ALA A 393 11.19 32.93 -3.57
C ALA A 393 9.74 32.47 -3.37
N GLY A 394 8.78 33.09 -4.09
CA GLY A 394 7.37 32.73 -4.07
C GLY A 394 7.14 31.29 -4.55
N LEU A 395 7.81 30.86 -5.62
CA LEU A 395 7.72 29.48 -6.12
C LEU A 395 8.30 28.46 -5.15
N ILE A 396 9.42 28.77 -4.48
CA ILE A 396 10.02 27.88 -3.47
C ILE A 396 9.05 27.66 -2.30
N ILE A 397 8.45 28.74 -1.81
CA ILE A 397 7.45 28.68 -0.73
C ILE A 397 6.20 27.94 -1.22
N PHE A 398 5.73 28.24 -2.44
CA PHE A 398 4.58 27.58 -3.04
C PHE A 398 4.78 26.07 -3.13
N PHE A 399 5.88 25.59 -3.71
CA PHE A 399 6.15 24.14 -3.80
C PHE A 399 6.24 23.50 -2.41
N SER A 400 6.89 24.16 -1.44
CA SER A 400 6.99 23.62 -0.07
C SER A 400 5.62 23.48 0.59
N ILE A 401 4.79 24.52 0.52
CA ILE A 401 3.43 24.49 1.09
C ILE A 401 2.57 23.49 0.34
N PHE A 402 2.57 23.54 -1.00
CA PHE A 402 1.82 22.62 -1.86
C PHE A 402 2.12 21.16 -1.51
N THR A 403 3.41 20.79 -1.42
CA THR A 403 3.82 19.44 -1.05
C THR A 403 3.32 19.03 0.33
N ILE A 404 3.41 19.89 1.35
CA ILE A 404 2.88 19.57 2.71
C ILE A 404 1.36 19.40 2.68
N THR A 405 0.67 20.24 1.92
CA THR A 405 -0.80 20.22 1.83
C THR A 405 -1.35 19.15 0.89
N LEU A 406 -0.48 18.40 0.19
CA LEU A 406 -0.91 17.39 -0.79
C LEU A 406 -1.83 16.35 -0.15
N GLY A 407 -1.53 15.94 1.09
CA GLY A 407 -2.37 15.03 1.87
C GLY A 407 -3.77 15.56 2.20
N ASN A 408 -4.00 16.87 2.15
CA ASN A 408 -5.33 17.45 2.34
C ASN A 408 -6.19 17.36 1.07
N PHE A 409 -5.58 17.43 -0.12
CA PHE A 409 -6.29 17.27 -1.38
C PHE A 409 -6.62 15.81 -1.66
N ARG A 410 -5.69 14.91 -1.31
CA ARG A 410 -5.88 13.47 -1.43
C ARG A 410 -5.23 12.78 -0.23
N PRO A 411 -6.01 12.36 0.77
CA PRO A 411 -5.49 11.66 1.93
C PRO A 411 -4.67 10.42 1.52
N SER A 412 -3.45 10.32 2.04
CA SER A 412 -2.58 9.15 1.88
C SER A 412 -3.01 7.98 2.75
N GLN A 413 -3.86 8.24 3.75
CA GLN A 413 -4.30 7.30 4.78
C GLN A 413 -5.79 7.48 5.07
N PRO A 414 -6.49 6.42 5.53
CA PRO A 414 -7.82 6.54 6.11
C PRO A 414 -7.84 7.48 7.32
N PRO A 415 -9.03 7.97 7.74
CA PRO A 415 -9.18 8.77 8.95
C PRO A 415 -8.56 8.10 10.18
N LYS A 416 -8.06 8.90 11.11
CA LYS A 416 -7.38 8.40 12.31
C LYS A 416 -8.31 7.53 13.16
N ILE A 417 -7.88 6.30 13.42
CA ILE A 417 -8.62 5.32 14.20
C ILE A 417 -8.23 5.40 15.67
N LYS A 418 -9.23 5.38 16.57
CA LYS A 418 -9.00 5.22 18.01
C LYS A 418 -8.74 3.74 18.30
N MET A 419 -7.49 3.40 18.61
CA MET A 419 -7.07 2.00 18.80
C MET A 419 -7.52 1.37 20.11
N LEU A 420 -7.71 2.17 21.17
CA LEU A 420 -7.95 1.66 22.53
C LEU A 420 -9.12 0.65 22.62
N PRO A 421 -10.29 0.86 22.00
CA PRO A 421 -11.36 -0.16 22.02
C PRO A 421 -10.96 -1.49 21.40
N ILE A 422 -10.12 -1.47 20.36
CA ILE A 422 -9.61 -2.68 19.67
C ILE A 422 -8.59 -3.40 20.57
N VAL A 423 -7.67 -2.64 21.16
CA VAL A 423 -6.67 -3.18 22.08
C VAL A 423 -7.35 -3.81 23.29
N ASN A 424 -8.31 -3.10 23.90
CA ASN A 424 -9.11 -3.63 25.00
C ASN A 424 -9.85 -4.90 24.60
N PHE A 425 -10.45 -4.96 23.41
CA PHE A 425 -11.10 -6.16 22.91
C PHE A 425 -10.11 -7.34 22.78
N LEU A 426 -8.90 -7.11 22.24
CA LEU A 426 -7.89 -8.16 22.07
C LEU A 426 -7.28 -8.64 23.40
N ASP A 427 -7.19 -7.76 24.39
CA ASP A 427 -6.67 -8.09 25.72
C ASP A 427 -7.74 -8.76 26.61
N GLN A 428 -9.01 -8.45 26.39
CA GLN A 428 -10.15 -9.12 27.03
C GLN A 428 -10.26 -10.58 26.58
N ASP A 429 -10.71 -11.44 27.50
CA ASP A 429 -11.10 -12.83 27.24
C ASP A 429 -10.06 -13.68 26.49
N GLN A 430 -8.78 -13.33 26.64
CA GLN A 430 -7.67 -13.99 25.96
C GLN A 430 -7.80 -14.00 24.43
N HIS A 431 -8.48 -13.01 23.83
CA HIS A 431 -8.63 -12.94 22.38
C HIS A 431 -7.29 -12.88 21.62
N HIS A 432 -6.22 -12.42 22.28
CA HIS A 432 -4.85 -12.49 21.78
C HIS A 432 -4.29 -13.92 21.55
N GLU A 433 -4.95 -14.98 22.05
CA GLU A 433 -4.61 -16.37 21.73
C GLU A 433 -4.94 -16.73 20.27
N TRP A 434 -5.69 -15.89 19.54
CA TRP A 434 -5.96 -16.04 18.12
C TRP A 434 -5.36 -14.90 17.30
N ARG A 435 -5.29 -15.12 15.98
CA ARG A 435 -4.90 -14.06 15.06
C ARG A 435 -6.07 -13.17 14.67
N TYR A 436 -5.72 -11.94 14.33
CA TYR A 436 -6.65 -10.97 13.77
C TYR A 436 -6.24 -10.51 12.36
N LEU A 437 -7.19 -9.90 11.65
CA LEU A 437 -6.98 -9.17 10.40
C LEU A 437 -7.69 -7.81 10.46
N THR A 438 -7.15 -6.80 9.79
CA THR A 438 -7.73 -5.46 9.70
C THR A 438 -8.09 -5.14 8.26
N LEU A 439 -9.27 -4.55 8.04
CA LEU A 439 -9.74 -4.12 6.72
C LEU A 439 -10.14 -2.63 6.76
N GLY A 440 -9.46 -1.79 5.99
CA GLY A 440 -9.73 -0.34 5.92
C GLY A 440 -8.99 0.50 6.98
N PHE A 441 -7.82 0.04 7.43
CA PHE A 441 -6.99 0.71 8.44
C PHE A 441 -5.85 1.53 7.83
N GLY A 442 -5.43 1.20 6.61
CA GLY A 442 -4.21 1.73 6.03
C GLY A 442 -2.99 1.38 6.90
N ASP A 443 -1.98 2.25 6.91
CA ASP A 443 -0.75 2.03 7.66
C ASP A 443 -0.92 2.09 9.17
N GLN A 444 -2.12 2.45 9.64
CA GLN A 444 -2.48 2.42 11.05
C GLN A 444 -2.54 1.00 11.63
N MET A 445 -2.62 -0.05 10.79
CA MET A 445 -2.50 -1.44 11.28
C MET A 445 -1.13 -1.71 11.93
N ALA A 446 -0.07 -1.03 11.49
CA ALA A 446 1.24 -1.13 12.10
C ALA A 446 1.25 -0.54 13.52
N TRP A 447 0.47 0.53 13.72
CA TRP A 447 0.30 1.11 15.04
C TRP A 447 -0.52 0.22 15.98
N LEU A 448 -1.60 -0.41 15.48
CA LEU A 448 -2.34 -1.42 16.25
C LEU A 448 -1.42 -2.57 16.66
N SER A 449 -0.63 -3.10 15.73
CA SER A 449 0.32 -4.19 15.97
C SER A 449 1.37 -3.83 17.04
N ALA A 450 1.79 -2.55 17.10
CA ALA A 450 2.71 -2.07 18.12
C ALA A 450 2.07 -1.98 19.52
N GLN A 451 0.74 -1.98 19.64
CA GLN A 451 0.02 -1.80 20.91
C GLN A 451 -0.54 -3.08 21.51
N THR A 452 -0.55 -4.20 20.78
CA THR A 452 -1.12 -5.48 21.24
C THR A 452 -0.11 -6.63 21.14
N ASN A 453 -0.35 -7.67 21.92
CA ASN A 453 0.35 -8.96 21.83
C ASN A 453 -0.33 -9.93 20.86
N ALA A 454 -1.55 -9.63 20.40
CA ALA A 454 -2.23 -10.43 19.39
C ALA A 454 -1.44 -10.42 18.06
N LEU A 455 -1.46 -11.54 17.34
CA LEU A 455 -0.70 -11.71 16.10
C LEU A 455 -1.61 -11.52 14.88
N THR A 456 -1.05 -11.16 13.73
CA THR A 456 -1.79 -11.04 12.47
C THR A 456 -1.12 -11.80 11.32
N VAL A 457 -1.91 -12.18 10.33
CA VAL A 457 -1.44 -12.79 9.08
C VAL A 457 -0.92 -11.76 8.07
N ASP A 458 -1.31 -10.49 8.23
CA ASP A 458 -0.91 -9.39 7.35
C ASP A 458 0.25 -8.56 7.96
N GLY A 459 0.73 -7.54 7.25
CA GLY A 459 1.78 -6.65 7.73
C GLY A 459 2.17 -5.59 6.70
N ASN A 460 2.88 -4.55 7.15
CA ASN A 460 3.29 -3.43 6.30
C ASN A 460 4.69 -3.54 5.70
N TYR A 461 5.47 -4.57 6.05
CA TYR A 461 6.83 -4.73 5.54
C TYR A 461 6.94 -5.87 4.52
N HIS A 462 6.62 -5.54 3.27
CA HIS A 462 6.38 -6.52 2.21
C HIS A 462 7.60 -7.41 1.89
N SER A 463 8.82 -6.89 2.02
CA SER A 463 10.04 -7.66 1.77
C SER A 463 10.27 -8.82 2.76
N ALA A 464 9.55 -8.86 3.89
CA ALA A 464 9.67 -9.94 4.88
C ALA A 464 8.56 -11.00 4.79
N ARG A 465 7.67 -10.91 3.80
CA ARG A 465 6.59 -11.89 3.63
C ARG A 465 7.14 -13.28 3.37
N ARG A 466 6.44 -14.26 3.95
CA ARG A 466 6.76 -15.69 3.79
C ARG A 466 5.55 -16.53 3.36
N LEU A 467 4.35 -15.98 3.49
CA LEU A 467 3.13 -16.69 3.14
C LEU A 467 2.98 -16.74 1.62
N PRO A 468 2.85 -17.94 1.02
CA PRO A 468 2.65 -18.10 -0.42
C PRO A 468 1.56 -17.18 -0.97
N GLU A 469 0.45 -17.06 -0.24
CA GLU A 469 -0.73 -16.28 -0.60
C GLU A 469 -0.44 -14.77 -0.74
N LEU A 470 0.64 -14.29 -0.10
CA LEU A 470 1.13 -12.91 -0.16
C LEU A 470 2.38 -12.73 -1.04
N THR A 471 3.07 -13.81 -1.42
CA THR A 471 4.29 -13.75 -2.25
C THR A 471 4.01 -14.04 -3.72
N THR A 472 3.01 -14.86 -4.04
CA THR A 472 2.73 -15.17 -5.44
C THR A 472 1.88 -14.11 -6.13
N ARG A 473 1.14 -13.27 -5.38
CA ARG A 473 0.26 -12.23 -5.96
C ARG A 473 0.80 -10.81 -5.71
N PRO A 474 0.61 -9.86 -6.64
CA PRO A 474 1.12 -8.49 -6.52
C PRO A 474 0.22 -7.59 -5.64
N ILE A 475 -0.05 -8.04 -4.41
CA ILE A 475 -0.81 -7.30 -3.40
C ILE A 475 0.14 -6.63 -2.39
N GLU A 476 -0.15 -5.40 -1.95
CA GLU A 476 0.61 -4.71 -0.89
C GLU A 476 0.13 -5.10 0.52
N ARG A 477 -1.18 -5.14 0.73
CA ARG A 477 -1.82 -5.55 1.98
C ARG A 477 -3.15 -6.20 1.64
N LEU A 478 -3.65 -7.11 2.46
CA LEU A 478 -4.92 -7.77 2.20
C LEU A 478 -6.08 -6.77 2.15
N GLU A 479 -6.00 -5.67 2.90
CA GLU A 479 -6.95 -4.56 2.83
C GLU A 479 -6.87 -3.71 1.54
N ASN A 480 -5.78 -3.82 0.75
CA ASN A 480 -5.66 -3.13 -0.53
C ASN A 480 -6.29 -3.94 -1.68
N SER A 481 -6.85 -5.10 -1.38
CA SER A 481 -7.50 -6.00 -2.35
C SER A 481 -8.57 -5.29 -3.18
N LYS A 482 -9.35 -4.37 -2.57
CA LYS A 482 -10.36 -3.53 -3.23
C LYS A 482 -9.79 -2.72 -4.40
N PHE A 483 -8.53 -2.30 -4.32
CA PHE A 483 -7.87 -1.46 -5.33
C PHE A 483 -6.97 -2.24 -6.28
N LYS A 484 -6.75 -3.53 -6.04
CA LYS A 484 -5.92 -4.42 -6.88
C LYS A 484 -6.77 -5.41 -7.68
N GLY A 485 -8.09 -5.20 -7.71
CA GLY A 485 -9.03 -6.07 -8.41
C GLY A 485 -9.00 -7.50 -7.89
N VAL A 486 -9.17 -8.44 -8.81
CA VAL A 486 -9.37 -9.86 -8.45
C VAL A 486 -8.11 -10.52 -7.91
N GLU A 487 -6.92 -10.14 -8.37
CA GLU A 487 -5.68 -10.71 -7.82
C GLU A 487 -5.61 -10.46 -6.31
N GLY A 488 -5.96 -9.23 -5.92
CA GLY A 488 -6.02 -8.83 -4.53
C GLY A 488 -7.16 -9.48 -3.76
N LEU A 489 -8.38 -9.50 -4.31
CA LEU A 489 -9.53 -10.12 -3.67
C LEU A 489 -9.36 -11.63 -3.48
N GLY A 490 -8.80 -12.32 -4.46
CA GLY A 490 -8.55 -13.76 -4.34
C GLY A 490 -7.47 -14.09 -3.30
N SER A 491 -6.48 -13.22 -3.06
CA SER A 491 -5.54 -13.40 -1.93
C SER A 491 -6.28 -13.35 -0.59
N LEU A 492 -7.14 -12.33 -0.40
CA LEU A 492 -7.95 -12.18 0.80
C LEU A 492 -8.91 -13.37 0.96
N GLN A 493 -9.58 -13.81 -0.10
CA GLN A 493 -10.49 -14.96 -0.07
C GLN A 493 -9.80 -16.23 0.45
N GLN A 494 -8.55 -16.50 0.11
CA GLN A 494 -7.82 -17.67 0.62
C GLN A 494 -7.70 -17.67 2.15
N PHE A 495 -7.46 -16.51 2.77
CA PHE A 495 -7.44 -16.37 4.23
C PHE A 495 -8.83 -16.49 4.87
N LEU A 496 -9.88 -16.07 4.15
CA LEU A 496 -11.26 -16.11 4.63
C LEU A 496 -11.89 -17.50 4.51
N THR A 497 -11.49 -18.28 3.51
CA THR A 497 -11.99 -19.63 3.25
C THR A 497 -11.32 -20.67 4.15
N ALA A 498 -10.01 -20.54 4.42
CA ALA A 498 -9.28 -21.47 5.29
C ALA A 498 -8.63 -20.76 6.52
N PRO A 499 -9.43 -20.11 7.39
CA PRO A 499 -8.91 -19.37 8.54
C PRO A 499 -8.22 -20.26 9.58
N GLU A 500 -8.61 -21.54 9.68
CA GLU A 500 -8.08 -22.51 10.63
C GLU A 500 -6.58 -22.76 10.39
N LYS A 501 -6.15 -22.76 9.13
CA LYS A 501 -4.74 -22.88 8.73
C LYS A 501 -3.84 -21.83 9.40
N TYR A 502 -4.40 -20.66 9.71
CA TYR A 502 -3.67 -19.53 10.29
C TYR A 502 -4.06 -19.19 11.72
N HIS A 503 -4.98 -19.94 12.32
CA HIS A 503 -5.61 -19.56 13.60
C HIS A 503 -6.23 -18.16 13.56
N LEU A 504 -6.77 -17.75 12.40
CA LEU A 504 -7.39 -16.45 12.20
C LEU A 504 -8.84 -16.49 12.69
N LYS A 505 -9.14 -15.76 13.77
CA LYS A 505 -10.49 -15.78 14.38
C LYS A 505 -11.22 -14.45 14.26
N TYR A 506 -10.52 -13.32 14.30
CA TYR A 506 -11.14 -12.00 14.38
C TYR A 506 -10.79 -11.12 13.18
N ILE A 507 -11.77 -10.39 12.66
CA ILE A 507 -11.56 -9.39 11.61
C ILE A 507 -12.17 -8.06 12.05
N PHE A 508 -11.36 -7.02 12.04
CA PHE A 508 -11.79 -5.65 12.32
C PHE A 508 -12.09 -4.94 10.99
N SER A 509 -13.37 -4.78 10.67
CA SER A 509 -13.84 -4.16 9.45
C SER A 509 -14.19 -2.68 9.69
N ASN A 510 -13.42 -1.78 9.06
CA ASN A 510 -13.69 -0.35 8.98
C ASN A 510 -14.20 0.07 7.58
N ASP A 511 -13.91 -0.73 6.54
CA ASP A 511 -14.46 -0.54 5.20
C ASP A 511 -15.56 -1.57 4.91
N LYS A 512 -16.82 -1.11 4.89
CA LYS A 512 -18.00 -1.94 4.63
C LYS A 512 -17.93 -2.70 3.30
N PHE A 513 -17.10 -2.26 2.34
CA PHE A 513 -16.85 -2.97 1.08
C PHE A 513 -16.65 -4.47 1.29
N TYR A 514 -15.99 -4.89 2.35
CA TYR A 514 -15.65 -6.30 2.60
C TYR A 514 -16.75 -7.14 3.24
N ASP A 515 -17.73 -6.50 3.88
CA ASP A 515 -18.71 -7.16 4.74
C ASP A 515 -19.52 -8.26 4.02
N PRO A 516 -19.98 -8.09 2.76
CA PRO A 516 -20.68 -9.17 2.04
C PRO A 516 -19.81 -10.41 1.86
N MET A 517 -18.53 -10.25 1.53
CA MET A 517 -17.61 -11.38 1.36
C MET A 517 -17.37 -12.11 2.68
N LEU A 518 -17.31 -11.39 3.80
CA LEU A 518 -17.19 -12.00 5.13
C LEU A 518 -18.42 -12.87 5.43
N TYR A 519 -19.63 -12.31 5.26
CA TYR A 519 -20.88 -13.02 5.47
C TYR A 519 -21.00 -14.29 4.61
N PHE A 520 -20.79 -14.18 3.30
CA PHE A 520 -20.91 -15.31 2.39
C PHE A 520 -19.75 -16.32 2.50
N SER A 521 -18.66 -15.99 3.22
CA SER A 521 -17.61 -16.96 3.59
C SER A 521 -17.82 -17.56 4.98
N GLY A 522 -19.00 -17.34 5.58
CA GLY A 522 -19.40 -17.90 6.86
C GLY A 522 -18.72 -17.25 8.07
N TRP A 523 -18.38 -15.97 7.98
CA TRP A 523 -18.01 -15.15 9.14
C TRP A 523 -19.27 -14.52 9.75
N GLN A 524 -19.29 -14.36 11.08
CA GLN A 524 -20.44 -13.76 11.76
C GLN A 524 -20.09 -12.45 12.45
N ARG A 525 -21.08 -11.58 12.58
CA ARG A 525 -20.95 -10.32 13.31
C ARG A 525 -20.95 -10.61 14.81
N LEU A 526 -19.90 -10.18 15.50
CA LEU A 526 -19.83 -10.30 16.95
C LEU A 526 -20.40 -9.04 17.62
N GLN A 527 -19.76 -7.88 17.40
CA GLN A 527 -20.20 -6.60 17.95
C GLN A 527 -19.55 -5.41 17.24
N GLN A 528 -20.20 -4.24 17.30
CA GLN A 528 -19.59 -2.99 16.91
C GLN A 528 -18.92 -2.33 18.12
N LEU A 529 -17.64 -1.99 18.00
CA LEU A 529 -16.88 -1.32 19.06
C LEU A 529 -17.27 0.16 19.18
N GLU A 530 -16.95 0.78 20.31
CA GLU A 530 -17.25 2.21 20.59
C GLU A 530 -16.66 3.19 19.56
N ASN A 531 -15.62 2.78 18.83
CA ASN A 531 -15.00 3.56 17.76
C ASN A 531 -15.68 3.36 16.38
N GLY A 532 -16.78 2.61 16.32
CA GLY A 532 -17.56 2.35 15.11
C GLY A 532 -17.10 1.15 14.28
N ILE A 533 -16.04 0.44 14.70
CA ILE A 533 -15.48 -0.69 13.95
C ILE A 533 -16.29 -1.95 14.21
N MET A 534 -16.66 -2.66 13.13
CA MET A 534 -17.37 -3.92 13.21
C MET A 534 -16.40 -5.07 13.41
N VAL A 535 -16.59 -5.88 14.47
CA VAL A 535 -15.84 -7.10 14.71
C VAL A 535 -16.58 -8.29 14.09
N TRP A 536 -15.92 -8.97 13.19
CA TRP A 536 -16.35 -10.25 12.64
C TRP A 536 -15.55 -11.38 13.29
N GLU A 537 -16.20 -12.51 13.51
CA GLU A 537 -15.56 -13.70 14.05
C GLU A 537 -15.84 -14.95 13.22
N LYS A 538 -14.88 -15.89 13.26
CA LYS A 538 -15.06 -17.25 12.78
C LYS A 538 -15.10 -18.20 13.97
N LEU A 539 -16.17 -18.99 14.06
CA LEU A 539 -16.30 -20.00 15.11
C LEU A 539 -15.46 -21.25 14.81
N ASN A 540 -15.20 -22.07 15.83
CA ASN A 540 -14.45 -23.33 15.75
C ASN A 540 -12.99 -23.22 15.27
N VAL A 541 -12.39 -22.03 15.31
CA VAL A 541 -10.95 -21.85 15.06
C VAL A 541 -10.17 -22.16 16.33
N ALA A 542 -9.24 -23.11 16.28
CA ALA A 542 -8.38 -23.45 17.40
C ALA A 542 -7.45 -22.26 17.77
N PRO A 543 -7.17 -22.03 19.06
CA PRO A 543 -6.19 -21.02 19.47
C PRO A 543 -4.79 -21.37 18.97
N LEU A 544 -3.91 -20.38 18.95
CA LEU A 544 -2.52 -20.56 18.58
C LEU A 544 -1.85 -21.62 19.49
N PRO A 545 -0.95 -22.45 18.94
CA PRO A 545 -0.19 -23.37 19.75
C PRO A 545 0.69 -22.60 20.73
N LYS A 546 0.86 -23.15 21.95
CA LYS A 546 1.67 -22.53 23.01
C LYS A 546 3.12 -22.25 22.60
N ILE A 547 3.64 -23.04 21.66
CA ILE A 547 4.98 -22.90 21.11
C ILE A 547 4.82 -22.62 19.62
N LEU A 548 5.18 -21.40 19.21
CA LEU A 548 5.17 -21.00 17.81
C LEU A 548 6.51 -21.33 17.16
N PRO A 549 6.51 -21.76 15.88
CA PRO A 549 7.75 -21.96 15.14
C PRO A 549 8.45 -20.62 14.97
N PHE A 550 9.76 -20.61 15.18
CA PHE A 550 10.61 -19.46 14.90
C PHE A 550 11.94 -19.91 14.32
N GLN A 551 12.57 -19.01 13.56
CA GLN A 551 13.89 -19.26 13.02
C GLN A 551 14.93 -18.58 13.93
N ASP A 552 15.59 -19.38 14.76
CA ASP A 552 16.67 -18.87 15.60
C ASP A 552 17.93 -18.58 14.77
N VAL A 553 18.77 -17.68 15.28
CA VAL A 553 20.07 -17.34 14.72
C VAL A 553 21.15 -17.46 15.79
N ALA A 554 22.38 -17.70 15.35
CA ALA A 554 23.52 -17.83 16.25
C ALA A 554 23.67 -16.59 17.16
N GLN A 555 24.05 -16.80 18.43
CA GLN A 555 24.17 -15.75 19.44
C GLN A 555 25.06 -14.57 19.02
N TRP A 556 26.15 -14.84 18.28
CA TRP A 556 27.04 -13.79 17.78
C TRP A 556 26.33 -12.85 16.78
N GLN A 557 25.36 -13.33 16.00
CA GLN A 557 24.55 -12.49 15.10
C GLN A 557 23.63 -11.59 15.90
N LYS A 558 22.99 -12.12 16.95
CA LYS A 558 22.14 -11.34 17.88
C LYS A 558 22.93 -10.22 18.55
N LEU A 559 24.13 -10.54 19.07
CA LEU A 559 25.01 -9.56 19.72
C LEU A 559 25.49 -8.48 18.73
N LEU A 560 25.93 -8.88 17.54
CA LEU A 560 26.36 -7.93 16.51
C LEU A 560 25.22 -6.97 16.13
N TRP A 561 24.03 -7.50 15.88
CA TRP A 561 22.86 -6.72 15.49
C TRP A 561 22.34 -5.78 16.60
N GLY A 562 22.39 -6.21 17.85
CA GLY A 562 21.94 -5.41 18.99
C GLY A 562 22.95 -4.35 19.46
N ILE A 563 24.26 -4.53 19.21
CA ILE A 563 25.31 -3.67 19.77
C ILE A 563 25.95 -2.76 18.71
N ILE A 564 26.30 -3.29 17.53
CA ILE A 564 27.09 -2.55 16.55
C ILE A 564 26.40 -1.25 16.09
N PRO A 565 25.10 -1.23 15.74
CA PRO A 565 24.46 0.00 15.25
C PRO A 565 24.52 1.16 16.25
N THR A 566 24.16 0.93 17.52
CA THR A 566 24.24 1.98 18.54
C THR A 566 25.69 2.40 18.81
N LEU A 567 26.62 1.44 18.78
CA LEU A 567 28.04 1.70 18.91
C LEU A 567 28.59 2.56 17.76
N THR A 568 28.11 2.42 16.52
CA THR A 568 28.56 3.28 15.40
C THR A 568 28.26 4.75 15.68
N VAL A 569 27.09 5.06 16.26
CA VAL A 569 26.72 6.43 16.65
C VAL A 569 27.61 6.93 17.77
N ILE A 570 27.86 6.13 18.81
CA ILE A 570 28.74 6.51 19.92
C ILE A 570 30.16 6.79 19.42
N ILE A 571 30.72 5.90 18.58
CA ILE A 571 32.06 6.07 18.01
C ILE A 571 32.11 7.32 17.11
N ALA A 572 31.14 7.48 16.22
CA ALA A 572 31.06 8.64 15.35
C ALA A 572 30.94 9.93 16.18
N PHE A 573 30.11 9.93 17.23
CA PHE A 573 29.96 11.06 18.14
C PHE A 573 31.28 11.36 18.85
N VAL A 574 31.93 10.41 19.52
CA VAL A 574 33.19 10.62 20.26
C VAL A 574 34.29 11.17 19.35
N LEU A 575 34.48 10.56 18.17
CA LEU A 575 35.53 10.96 17.23
C LEU A 575 35.29 12.35 16.64
N ASN A 576 34.04 12.69 16.31
CA ASN A 576 33.71 13.98 15.69
C ASN A 576 33.51 15.10 16.75
N PHE A 577 33.00 14.77 17.93
CA PHE A 577 32.81 15.70 19.04
C PHE A 577 34.13 16.09 19.68
N HIS A 578 35.08 15.17 19.85
CA HIS A 578 36.44 15.50 20.30
C HIS A 578 37.10 16.56 19.40
N LEU A 579 36.88 16.47 18.08
CA LEU A 579 37.36 17.46 17.11
C LEU A 579 36.63 18.81 17.22
N LEU A 580 35.35 18.82 17.61
CA LEU A 580 34.58 20.02 17.89
C LEU A 580 35.08 20.71 19.17
N LEU A 581 35.27 19.95 20.25
CA LEU A 581 35.75 20.45 21.54
C LEU A 581 37.15 21.06 21.42
N LEU A 582 38.08 20.40 20.72
CA LEU A 582 39.41 20.96 20.42
C LEU A 582 39.36 22.25 19.58
N ARG A 583 38.34 22.42 18.73
CA ARG A 583 38.12 23.66 17.94
C ARG A 583 37.48 24.78 18.77
N LEU A 584 36.60 24.43 19.72
CA LEU A 584 35.91 25.34 20.64
C LEU A 584 36.86 25.86 21.73
N LEU A 585 37.65 24.97 22.34
CA LEU A 585 38.63 25.29 23.38
C LEU A 585 39.87 26.03 22.86
N LYS A 586 39.94 26.33 21.55
CA LYS A 586 41.04 27.06 20.87
C LYS A 586 42.46 26.53 21.19
N TYR A 587 42.59 25.26 21.57
CA TYR A 587 43.83 24.68 22.11
C TYR A 587 44.98 24.57 21.10
N LYS A 588 44.70 24.63 19.78
CA LYS A 588 45.70 24.66 18.69
C LYS A 588 45.24 25.53 17.51
N GLU A 589 46.20 26.12 16.78
CA GLU A 589 45.95 26.75 15.48
C GLU A 589 45.37 25.73 14.49
N VAL A 590 44.11 25.93 14.11
CA VAL A 590 43.40 25.02 13.19
C VAL A 590 43.74 25.43 11.76
N ARG A 591 44.57 24.64 11.07
CA ARG A 591 44.82 24.80 9.63
C ARG A 591 43.48 24.73 8.87
N LEU A 592 43.29 25.66 7.92
CA LEU A 592 42.14 25.66 7.04
C LEU A 592 42.06 24.32 6.27
N PRO A 593 40.89 23.65 6.24
CA PRO A 593 40.67 22.48 5.39
C PRO A 593 41.10 22.74 3.94
N ASP A 594 41.72 21.75 3.29
CA ASP A 594 42.32 21.95 1.97
C ASP A 594 41.31 22.29 0.87
N TYR A 595 40.06 21.83 0.98
CA TYR A 595 39.00 22.25 0.06
C TYR A 595 38.73 23.76 0.14
N LEU A 596 38.96 24.43 1.28
CA LEU A 596 38.84 25.89 1.40
C LEU A 596 40.01 26.67 0.78
N LYS A 597 41.09 25.98 0.40
CA LYS A 597 42.24 26.61 -0.28
C LYS A 597 42.00 26.80 -1.77
N VAL A 598 41.04 26.07 -2.34
CA VAL A 598 40.58 26.31 -3.71
C VAL A 598 39.80 27.64 -3.68
N PRO A 599 40.28 28.69 -4.36
CA PRO A 599 39.60 29.97 -4.33
C PRO A 599 38.23 29.83 -4.97
N PHE A 600 37.19 30.35 -4.31
CA PHE A 600 35.89 30.55 -4.93
C PHE A 600 36.04 31.65 -6.00
N THR A 601 36.32 31.25 -7.23
CA THR A 601 36.43 32.18 -8.36
C THR A 601 35.04 32.41 -8.95
N ILE A 602 34.50 33.61 -8.75
CA ILE A 602 33.33 34.08 -9.50
C ILE A 602 33.83 34.36 -10.92
N LYS A 603 33.72 33.36 -11.80
CA LYS A 603 33.89 33.60 -13.23
C LYS A 603 32.59 34.22 -13.74
N ASN A 604 32.67 35.36 -14.40
CA ASN A 604 31.52 36.01 -15.04
C ASN A 604 30.73 34.97 -15.84
N ILE A 605 29.47 34.79 -15.46
CA ILE A 605 28.55 33.96 -16.23
C ILE A 605 28.38 34.58 -17.62
N PRO A 606 28.48 33.78 -18.69
CA PRO A 606 28.20 34.29 -20.02
C PRO A 606 26.72 34.67 -20.12
N TRP A 607 26.42 35.80 -20.77
CA TRP A 607 25.05 36.24 -21.01
C TRP A 607 24.21 35.16 -21.69
N SER A 608 24.80 34.35 -22.57
CA SER A 608 24.13 33.23 -23.22
C SER A 608 23.56 32.19 -22.24
N LEU A 609 24.19 31.97 -21.08
CA LEU A 609 23.64 31.06 -20.06
C LEU A 609 22.42 31.68 -19.37
N ILE A 610 22.44 32.99 -19.11
CA ILE A 610 21.26 33.69 -18.57
C ILE A 610 20.13 33.62 -19.59
N VAL A 611 20.39 33.90 -20.87
CA VAL A 611 19.40 33.76 -21.95
C VAL A 611 18.85 32.32 -22.02
N LEU A 612 19.72 31.31 -21.97
CA LEU A 612 19.31 29.90 -21.94
C LEU A 612 18.42 29.58 -20.73
N LEU A 613 18.76 30.08 -19.53
CA LEU A 613 17.93 29.91 -18.34
C LEU A 613 16.55 30.55 -18.50
N HIS A 614 16.46 31.72 -19.13
CA HIS A 614 15.18 32.38 -19.39
C HIS A 614 14.36 31.60 -20.43
N ILE A 615 14.96 31.20 -21.55
CA ILE A 615 14.28 30.37 -22.57
C ILE A 615 13.79 29.07 -21.95
N TRP A 616 14.65 28.39 -21.18
CA TRP A 616 14.29 27.16 -20.47
C TRP A 616 13.16 27.39 -19.47
N SER A 617 13.23 28.45 -18.67
CA SER A 617 12.18 28.79 -17.71
C SER A 617 10.86 29.10 -18.42
N ILE A 618 10.90 29.80 -19.57
CA ILE A 618 9.71 30.07 -20.40
C ILE A 618 9.13 28.77 -20.94
N ILE A 619 9.96 27.83 -21.44
CA ILE A 619 9.50 26.52 -21.89
C ILE A 619 8.83 25.75 -20.74
N ILE A 620 9.46 25.68 -19.57
CA ILE A 620 8.88 24.99 -18.41
C ILE A 620 7.58 25.67 -17.96
N VAL A 621 7.51 27.00 -17.99
CA VAL A 621 6.28 27.75 -17.69
C VAL A 621 5.20 27.47 -18.73
N ILE A 622 5.51 27.45 -20.03
CA ILE A 622 4.56 27.10 -21.10
C ILE A 622 4.06 25.67 -20.92
N ILE A 623 4.96 24.70 -20.67
CA ILE A 623 4.58 23.31 -20.39
C ILE A 623 3.71 23.23 -19.13
N SER A 624 4.03 23.99 -18.09
CA SER A 624 3.24 24.04 -16.85
C SER A 624 1.88 24.67 -17.08
N ILE A 625 1.78 25.74 -17.89
CA ILE A 625 0.51 26.39 -18.24
C ILE A 625 -0.34 25.45 -19.11
N ILE A 626 0.25 24.80 -20.12
CA ILE A 626 -0.45 23.80 -20.94
C ILE A 626 -0.90 22.64 -20.06
N GLY A 627 -0.04 22.13 -19.17
CA GLY A 627 -0.38 21.06 -18.24
C GLY A 627 -1.50 21.45 -17.27
N LEU A 628 -1.45 22.66 -16.72
CA LEU A 628 -2.51 23.22 -15.88
C LEU A 628 -3.80 23.44 -16.67
N TYR A 629 -3.72 23.87 -17.93
CA TYR A 629 -4.86 24.06 -18.81
C TYR A 629 -5.50 22.72 -19.22
N LEU A 630 -4.69 21.71 -19.54
CA LEU A 630 -5.17 20.35 -19.81
C LEU A 630 -5.79 19.73 -18.57
N LEU A 631 -5.17 19.92 -17.40
CA LEU A 631 -5.73 19.50 -16.11
C LEU A 631 -7.03 20.24 -15.82
N TYR A 632 -7.09 21.54 -16.09
CA TYR A 632 -8.30 22.36 -15.95
C TYR A 632 -9.41 21.85 -16.87
N ILE A 633 -9.15 21.66 -18.17
CA ILE A 633 -10.15 21.12 -19.11
C ILE A 633 -10.59 19.72 -18.68
N LYS A 634 -9.66 18.85 -18.31
CA LYS A 634 -9.99 17.46 -17.93
C LYS A 634 -10.79 17.40 -16.63
N ASN A 635 -10.58 18.36 -15.72
CA ASN A 635 -11.31 18.44 -14.45
C ASN A 635 -12.52 19.38 -14.50
N ASP A 636 -12.70 20.14 -15.58
CA ASP A 636 -13.91 20.92 -15.82
C ASP A 636 -15.02 19.96 -16.23
N ALA A 637 -15.80 19.57 -15.24
CA ALA A 637 -16.87 18.60 -15.36
C ALA A 637 -17.87 18.98 -16.46
N HIS A 638 -18.12 20.26 -16.72
CA HIS A 638 -19.15 20.69 -17.67
C HIS A 638 -18.64 20.97 -19.09
N HIS A 639 -17.34 20.77 -19.35
CA HIS A 639 -16.70 21.17 -20.61
C HIS A 639 -17.23 20.40 -21.84
N SER A 640 -17.42 19.09 -21.71
CA SER A 640 -17.89 18.20 -22.78
C SER A 640 -18.89 17.16 -22.28
N PRO A 641 -19.67 16.52 -23.18
CA PRO A 641 -20.55 15.41 -22.83
C PRO A 641 -19.84 14.27 -22.09
N GLU A 642 -18.62 13.94 -22.51
CA GLU A 642 -17.80 12.91 -21.86
C GLU A 642 -17.35 13.34 -20.47
N ASN A 643 -16.86 14.57 -20.33
CA ASN A 643 -16.40 15.10 -19.04
C ASN A 643 -17.51 15.07 -17.98
N VAL A 644 -18.73 15.49 -18.32
CA VAL A 644 -19.84 15.52 -17.35
C VAL A 644 -20.26 14.11 -16.98
N SER A 645 -20.24 13.19 -17.94
CA SER A 645 -20.53 11.77 -17.71
C SER A 645 -19.49 11.12 -16.79
N ILE A 646 -18.19 11.37 -17.03
CA ILE A 646 -17.10 10.85 -16.20
C ILE A 646 -17.16 11.44 -14.80
N ALA A 647 -17.30 12.76 -14.67
CA ALA A 647 -17.36 13.45 -13.39
C ALA A 647 -18.55 12.99 -12.55
N TYR A 648 -19.69 12.70 -13.18
CA TYR A 648 -20.87 12.18 -12.51
C TYR A 648 -20.65 10.78 -11.91
N TYR A 649 -20.10 9.84 -12.68
CA TYR A 649 -19.83 8.50 -12.15
C TYR A 649 -18.69 8.49 -11.12
N ASP A 650 -17.68 9.35 -11.28
CA ASP A 650 -16.62 9.54 -10.29
C ASP A 650 -17.20 10.07 -8.96
N ALA A 651 -18.06 11.10 -9.03
CA ALA A 651 -18.76 11.60 -7.84
C ALA A 651 -19.67 10.54 -7.19
N LEU A 652 -20.32 9.69 -7.98
CA LEU A 652 -21.11 8.57 -7.45
C LEU A 652 -20.24 7.52 -6.75
N ASP A 653 -19.10 7.15 -7.34
CA ASP A 653 -18.16 6.17 -6.79
C ASP A 653 -17.58 6.63 -5.43
N PHE A 654 -17.24 7.91 -5.31
CA PHE A 654 -16.79 8.52 -4.05
C PHE A 654 -17.93 8.92 -3.10
N LYS A 655 -19.19 8.67 -3.47
CA LYS A 655 -20.39 9.02 -2.69
C LYS A 655 -20.52 10.53 -2.42
N GLU A 656 -19.98 11.37 -3.31
CA GLU A 656 -20.09 12.83 -3.30
C GLU A 656 -21.42 13.29 -3.92
N PHE A 657 -22.56 12.89 -3.35
CA PHE A 657 -23.88 13.06 -3.98
C PHE A 657 -24.26 14.51 -4.29
N LYS A 658 -23.82 15.47 -3.48
CA LYS A 658 -24.04 16.90 -3.76
C LYS A 658 -23.35 17.35 -5.05
N LYS A 659 -22.17 16.80 -5.34
CA LYS A 659 -21.41 17.09 -6.54
C LYS A 659 -22.00 16.35 -7.74
N ALA A 660 -22.39 15.09 -7.56
CA ALA A 660 -23.13 14.34 -8.59
C ALA A 660 -24.43 15.06 -8.99
N HIS A 661 -25.18 15.60 -8.02
CA HIS A 661 -26.40 16.39 -8.26
C HIS A 661 -26.11 17.64 -9.10
N SER A 662 -25.01 18.33 -8.83
CA SER A 662 -24.63 19.55 -9.57
C SER A 662 -24.38 19.32 -11.07
N TYR A 663 -24.22 18.07 -11.50
CA TYR A 663 -24.01 17.70 -12.90
C TYR A 663 -25.31 17.42 -13.66
N ILE A 664 -26.46 17.43 -12.99
CA ILE A 664 -27.78 17.20 -13.59
C ILE A 664 -28.33 18.49 -14.22
N ASP A 665 -29.14 18.39 -15.29
CA ASP A 665 -29.76 19.55 -15.94
C ASP A 665 -30.59 20.34 -14.93
N VAL A 666 -30.28 21.62 -14.80
CA VAL A 666 -30.96 22.58 -13.92
C VAL A 666 -32.46 22.66 -14.22
N LYS A 667 -32.87 22.42 -15.48
CA LYS A 667 -34.28 22.39 -15.90
C LYS A 667 -35.06 21.16 -15.43
N SER A 668 -34.41 20.15 -14.86
CA SER A 668 -35.10 18.99 -14.29
C SER A 668 -35.90 19.35 -13.03
N GLU A 669 -35.65 20.51 -12.41
CA GLU A 669 -36.24 20.96 -11.13
C GLU A 669 -36.09 19.94 -9.97
N LEU A 670 -35.19 18.95 -10.12
CA LEU A 670 -34.94 17.94 -9.11
C LEU A 670 -34.20 18.55 -7.93
N SER A 671 -34.86 18.64 -6.77
CA SER A 671 -34.21 19.11 -5.55
C SER A 671 -33.08 18.16 -5.12
N LEU A 672 -32.07 18.69 -4.42
CA LEU A 672 -30.98 17.86 -3.90
C LEU A 672 -31.51 16.77 -2.96
N ASP A 673 -32.51 17.10 -2.14
CA ASP A 673 -33.13 16.16 -1.22
C ASP A 673 -33.83 15.02 -1.97
N GLN A 674 -34.56 15.32 -3.05
CA GLN A 674 -35.19 14.32 -3.90
C GLN A 674 -34.15 13.46 -4.62
N TYR A 675 -33.08 14.05 -5.14
CA TYR A 675 -31.98 13.30 -5.75
C TYR A 675 -31.30 12.36 -4.75
N MET A 676 -30.97 12.84 -3.55
CA MET A 676 -30.38 12.02 -2.50
C MET A 676 -31.33 10.90 -2.08
N LEU A 677 -32.64 11.17 -2.00
CA LEU A 677 -33.65 10.15 -1.77
C LEU A 677 -33.61 9.10 -2.87
N GLU A 678 -33.68 9.49 -4.14
CA GLU A 678 -33.66 8.57 -5.27
C GLU A 678 -32.36 7.74 -5.35
N VAL A 679 -31.21 8.31 -5.03
CA VAL A 679 -29.93 7.60 -4.97
C VAL A 679 -29.92 6.63 -3.79
N SER A 680 -30.41 7.06 -2.62
CA SER A 680 -30.54 6.19 -1.44
C SER A 680 -31.55 5.05 -1.64
N VAL A 681 -32.51 5.24 -2.56
CA VAL A 681 -33.52 4.24 -2.92
C VAL A 681 -32.93 3.08 -3.70
N SER A 682 -31.97 3.38 -4.58
CA SER A 682 -31.20 2.41 -5.36
C SER A 682 -30.02 1.82 -4.56
N ASP A 683 -30.32 0.98 -3.58
CA ASP A 683 -29.32 0.23 -2.78
C ASP A 683 -28.99 -1.13 -3.43
N GLY A 684 -27.88 -1.80 -3.05
CA GLY A 684 -27.49 -3.09 -3.64
C GLY A 684 -25.99 -3.36 -3.69
N LEU A 685 -25.58 -4.52 -4.19
CA LEU A 685 -24.17 -4.92 -4.29
C LEU A 685 -23.31 -3.87 -5.02
N LEU A 686 -23.83 -3.28 -6.10
CA LEU A 686 -23.12 -2.28 -6.88
C LEU A 686 -23.09 -0.91 -6.20
N SER A 687 -24.22 -0.43 -5.69
CA SER A 687 -24.34 0.93 -5.15
C SER A 687 -23.80 1.08 -3.74
N SER A 688 -23.89 0.05 -2.88
CA SER A 688 -23.34 0.12 -1.52
C SER A 688 -21.89 -0.36 -1.44
N TYR A 689 -21.52 -1.39 -2.21
CA TYR A 689 -20.24 -2.13 -2.09
C TYR A 689 -19.42 -2.19 -3.39
N GLY A 690 -19.81 -1.46 -4.44
CA GLY A 690 -19.00 -1.35 -5.66
C GLY A 690 -17.87 -0.32 -5.52
N LYS A 691 -16.78 -0.57 -6.23
CA LYS A 691 -15.73 0.40 -6.54
C LYS A 691 -15.55 0.46 -8.06
N LEU A 692 -15.59 1.66 -8.63
CA LEU A 692 -15.34 1.87 -10.04
C LEU A 692 -13.86 1.61 -10.35
N ASP A 693 -13.62 0.68 -11.27
CA ASP A 693 -12.29 0.26 -11.72
C ASP A 693 -11.89 1.01 -13.00
N GLU A 694 -12.81 1.06 -13.96
CA GLU A 694 -12.59 1.70 -15.26
C GLU A 694 -13.89 2.35 -15.75
N ILE A 695 -13.75 3.52 -16.38
CA ILE A 695 -14.83 4.21 -17.06
C ILE A 695 -14.37 4.61 -18.47
N ASN A 696 -15.08 4.12 -19.47
CA ASN A 696 -14.88 4.48 -20.86
C ASN A 696 -16.15 5.11 -21.42
N THR A 697 -16.00 6.22 -22.13
CA THR A 697 -17.10 6.96 -22.73
C THR A 697 -16.93 7.03 -24.23
N GLN A 698 -18.02 6.82 -24.96
CA GLN A 698 -18.09 7.01 -26.40
C GLN A 698 -19.34 7.84 -26.75
N ILE A 699 -19.18 8.90 -27.54
CA ILE A 699 -20.32 9.62 -28.10
C ILE A 699 -20.96 8.74 -29.17
N VAL A 700 -22.24 8.40 -28.98
CA VAL A 700 -23.05 7.65 -29.94
C VAL A 700 -23.68 8.59 -30.96
N SER A 701 -24.19 9.73 -30.48
CA SER A 701 -24.75 10.78 -31.32
C SER A 701 -24.57 12.13 -30.63
N SER A 702 -24.32 13.18 -31.40
CA SER A 702 -24.18 14.54 -30.88
C SER A 702 -24.77 15.55 -31.86
N THR A 703 -25.42 16.57 -31.31
CA THR A 703 -25.81 17.81 -31.96
C THR A 703 -25.12 18.98 -31.25
N ASP A 704 -25.39 20.22 -31.66
CA ASP A 704 -24.84 21.42 -31.01
C ASP A 704 -25.34 21.61 -29.57
N SER A 705 -26.44 20.97 -29.19
CA SER A 705 -27.12 21.19 -27.89
C SER A 705 -27.45 19.91 -27.11
N THR A 706 -27.35 18.74 -27.72
CA THR A 706 -27.64 17.44 -27.08
C THR A 706 -26.64 16.40 -27.54
N ALA A 707 -26.27 15.47 -26.66
CA ALA A 707 -25.43 14.33 -27.02
C ALA A 707 -25.84 13.09 -26.24
N ILE A 708 -25.78 11.93 -26.88
CA ILE A 708 -25.94 10.62 -26.23
C ILE A 708 -24.55 10.04 -26.05
N VAL A 709 -24.16 9.86 -24.79
CA VAL A 709 -22.89 9.27 -24.40
C VAL A 709 -23.15 7.86 -23.92
N GLN A 710 -22.55 6.88 -24.58
CA GLN A 710 -22.49 5.52 -24.06
C GLN A 710 -21.35 5.45 -23.05
N VAL A 711 -21.70 5.12 -21.81
CA VAL A 711 -20.74 4.95 -20.72
C VAL A 711 -20.64 3.47 -20.40
N LEU A 712 -19.46 2.92 -20.63
CA LEU A 712 -19.06 1.59 -20.17
C LEU A 712 -18.35 1.75 -18.83
N THR A 713 -18.96 1.21 -17.78
CA THR A 713 -18.39 1.19 -16.44
C THR A 713 -18.03 -0.23 -16.03
N LYS A 714 -16.81 -0.42 -15.52
CA LYS A 714 -16.36 -1.66 -14.91
C LYS A 714 -16.24 -1.45 -13.41
N TRP A 715 -16.94 -2.26 -12.65
CA TRP A 715 -17.01 -2.18 -11.19
C TRP A 715 -16.44 -3.43 -10.57
N ILE A 716 -15.65 -3.26 -9.52
CA ILE A 716 -15.21 -4.33 -8.64
C ILE A 716 -16.12 -4.30 -7.41
N THR A 717 -16.72 -5.44 -7.08
CA THR A 717 -17.45 -5.65 -5.82
C THR A 717 -16.67 -6.69 -4.99
N PRO A 718 -16.93 -6.83 -3.68
CA PRO A 718 -16.29 -7.89 -2.87
C PRO A 718 -16.53 -9.31 -3.39
N LEU A 719 -17.58 -9.53 -4.18
CA LEU A 719 -18.03 -10.86 -4.60
C LEU A 719 -17.76 -11.15 -6.09
N LYS A 720 -17.87 -10.13 -6.96
CA LYS A 720 -17.67 -10.26 -8.41
C LYS A 720 -17.29 -8.94 -9.10
N LYS A 721 -16.77 -9.03 -10.32
CA LYS A 721 -16.70 -7.90 -11.25
C LYS A 721 -18.03 -7.73 -11.97
N LEU A 722 -18.40 -6.48 -12.23
CA LEU A 722 -19.61 -6.12 -12.97
C LEU A 722 -19.26 -5.16 -14.09
N GLU A 723 -19.74 -5.43 -15.30
CA GLU A 723 -19.64 -4.50 -16.42
C GLU A 723 -21.04 -4.00 -16.75
N LYS A 724 -21.19 -2.68 -16.84
CA LYS A 724 -22.47 -2.04 -17.13
C LYS A 724 -22.29 -0.98 -18.20
N THR A 725 -23.01 -1.16 -19.30
CA THR A 725 -23.13 -0.19 -20.39
C THR A 725 -24.42 0.59 -20.22
N THR A 726 -24.34 1.90 -20.09
CA THR A 726 -25.50 2.78 -19.94
C THR A 726 -25.41 3.92 -20.94
N ASN A 727 -26.51 4.20 -21.65
CA ASN A 727 -26.61 5.36 -22.54
C ASN A 727 -27.17 6.53 -21.74
N ILE A 728 -26.40 7.61 -21.63
CA ILE A 728 -26.79 8.83 -20.94
C ILE A 728 -27.05 9.92 -21.96
N SER A 729 -28.20 10.58 -21.83
CA SER A 729 -28.51 11.81 -22.55
C SER A 729 -27.90 13.00 -21.81
N THR A 730 -27.18 13.83 -22.55
CA THR A 730 -26.59 15.07 -22.06
C THR A 730 -27.11 16.24 -22.86
N VAL A 731 -27.21 17.40 -22.22
CA VAL A 731 -27.76 18.62 -22.81
C VAL A 731 -26.89 19.82 -22.47
N LYS A 732 -26.73 20.73 -23.42
CA LYS A 732 -25.94 21.94 -23.26
C LYS A 732 -26.86 23.11 -22.87
N ARG A 733 -26.54 23.77 -21.75
CA ARG A 733 -27.21 24.98 -21.25
C ARG A 733 -26.16 26.05 -20.94
N ASP A 734 -26.33 27.24 -21.51
CA ASP A 734 -25.44 28.39 -21.26
C ASP A 734 -23.94 28.10 -21.45
N GLY A 735 -23.61 27.22 -22.40
CA GLY A 735 -22.24 26.80 -22.69
C GLY A 735 -21.77 25.54 -21.95
N ASN A 736 -22.48 25.11 -20.90
CA ASN A 736 -22.13 23.99 -20.03
C ASN A 736 -22.96 22.74 -20.35
N TRP A 737 -22.33 21.56 -20.29
CA TRP A 737 -23.01 20.27 -20.45
C TRP A 737 -23.53 19.74 -19.11
N TYR A 738 -24.74 19.18 -19.15
CA TYR A 738 -25.42 18.57 -18.01
C TYR A 738 -26.01 17.21 -18.37
N ILE A 739 -26.19 16.35 -17.38
CA ILE A 739 -26.83 15.05 -17.52
C ILE A 739 -28.34 15.20 -17.41
N GLN A 740 -29.06 14.62 -18.36
CA GLN A 740 -30.49 14.42 -18.27
C GLN A 740 -30.75 13.05 -17.65
N LEU A 741 -31.24 13.04 -16.40
CA LEU A 741 -31.60 11.79 -15.73
C LEU A 741 -32.78 11.12 -16.45
N GLN A 742 -32.76 9.79 -16.47
CA GLN A 742 -33.92 8.99 -16.85
C GLN A 742 -34.90 8.94 -15.68
N GLU A 743 -36.20 9.00 -15.96
CA GLU A 743 -37.24 8.82 -14.94
C GLU A 743 -37.09 7.43 -14.31
N LYS A 744 -37.04 7.39 -12.97
CA LYS A 744 -37.03 6.14 -12.21
C LYS A 744 -38.45 5.62 -12.06
N ASP A 745 -38.60 4.29 -12.05
CA ASP A 745 -39.89 3.65 -11.75
C ASP A 745 -40.35 4.06 -10.34
N PRO A 746 -41.52 4.71 -10.20
CA PRO A 746 -42.03 5.16 -8.92
C PRO A 746 -42.62 4.04 -8.07
N ASP A 747 -42.40 2.75 -8.39
CA ASP A 747 -42.90 1.59 -7.65
C ASP A 747 -42.95 1.88 -6.14
N LEU A 748 -44.16 2.04 -5.59
CA LEU A 748 -44.41 2.33 -4.19
C LEU A 748 -44.82 1.03 -3.51
N PRO A 749 -44.36 0.76 -2.28
CA PRO A 749 -44.88 -0.39 -1.55
C PRO A 749 -46.40 -0.20 -1.34
N PRO A 750 -47.20 -1.27 -1.48
CA PRO A 750 -48.65 -1.19 -1.32
C PRO A 750 -49.06 -0.76 0.09
N ASP A 751 -48.32 -1.17 1.12
CA ASP A 751 -48.58 -0.82 2.52
C ASP A 751 -47.45 0.01 3.12
N GLN A 752 -47.82 1.07 3.85
CA GLN A 752 -46.84 1.89 4.58
C GLN A 752 -46.39 1.25 5.89
N PHE A 753 -47.28 0.49 6.54
CA PHE A 753 -47.02 -0.16 7.82
C PHE A 753 -47.29 -1.66 7.68
N ILE A 754 -46.29 -2.47 7.96
CA ILE A 754 -46.39 -3.92 7.88
C ILE A 754 -45.97 -4.54 9.21
N SER A 755 -46.71 -5.56 9.63
CA SER A 755 -46.36 -6.40 10.76
C SER A 755 -46.00 -7.79 10.25
N VAL A 756 -44.84 -8.29 10.67
CA VAL A 756 -44.42 -9.67 10.40
C VAL A 756 -44.16 -10.38 11.71
N ASN A 757 -44.63 -11.62 11.79
CA ASN A 757 -44.31 -12.50 12.91
C ASN A 757 -42.95 -13.14 12.63
N GLN A 758 -41.95 -12.87 13.47
CA GLN A 758 -40.63 -13.49 13.41
C GLN A 758 -40.28 -14.11 14.75
N THR A 759 -39.59 -15.25 14.69
CA THR A 759 -38.98 -15.88 15.85
C THR A 759 -37.58 -15.29 16.02
N ASP A 760 -37.32 -14.69 17.18
CA ASP A 760 -36.01 -14.15 17.53
C ASP A 760 -35.28 -15.07 18.52
N PHE A 761 -33.95 -15.12 18.42
CA PHE A 761 -33.10 -15.99 19.23
C PHE A 761 -32.07 -15.14 19.98
N TYR A 762 -32.16 -15.14 21.31
CA TYR A 762 -31.27 -14.37 22.16
C TYR A 762 -30.44 -15.29 23.06
N ASN A 763 -29.11 -15.10 23.04
CA ASN A 763 -28.23 -15.73 24.01
C ASN A 763 -28.01 -14.79 25.20
N GLN A 764 -28.62 -15.11 26.34
CA GLN A 764 -28.48 -14.33 27.57
C GLN A 764 -27.06 -14.36 28.15
N GLY A 765 -26.27 -15.38 27.81
CA GLY A 765 -25.00 -15.67 28.47
C GLY A 765 -25.21 -16.14 29.92
N ARG A 766 -24.47 -17.15 30.35
CA ARG A 766 -24.47 -17.62 31.75
C ARG A 766 -23.18 -17.27 32.51
N ARG A 767 -22.33 -16.45 31.86
CA ARG A 767 -21.00 -16.18 32.34
C ARG A 767 -21.02 -15.38 33.63
N LYS A 768 -20.40 -15.94 34.66
CA LYS A 768 -20.10 -15.23 35.91
C LYS A 768 -18.96 -14.25 35.66
N ALA A 769 -19.03 -13.06 36.25
CA ALA A 769 -17.95 -12.08 36.20
C ALA A 769 -16.71 -12.60 36.95
N THR A 770 -15.88 -13.38 36.25
CA THR A 770 -14.70 -14.05 36.75
C THR A 770 -13.58 -13.95 35.72
N ILE A 771 -12.33 -14.14 36.18
CA ILE A 771 -11.13 -14.17 35.31
C ILE A 771 -10.85 -15.56 34.73
N GLU A 772 -11.69 -16.55 35.06
CA GLU A 772 -11.52 -17.93 34.62
C GLU A 772 -11.95 -18.09 33.15
N LYS A 773 -11.41 -19.12 32.48
CA LYS A 773 -11.75 -19.40 31.09
C LYS A 773 -13.23 -19.76 30.97
N THR A 774 -13.81 -19.51 29.80
CA THR A 774 -15.17 -19.94 29.44
C THR A 774 -15.36 -21.41 29.83
N PHE A 775 -16.26 -21.67 30.79
CA PHE A 775 -16.56 -23.03 31.21
C PHE A 775 -17.52 -23.69 30.22
N HIS A 776 -17.65 -25.01 30.31
CA HIS A 776 -18.62 -25.74 29.49
C HIS A 776 -20.06 -25.22 29.69
N GLU A 777 -20.39 -24.67 30.85
CA GLU A 777 -21.70 -24.05 31.14
C GLU A 777 -21.95 -22.73 30.40
N ASP A 778 -20.91 -22.08 29.89
CA ASP A 778 -20.96 -20.80 29.17
C ASP A 778 -21.08 -20.97 27.65
N VAL A 779 -20.85 -22.19 27.14
CA VAL A 779 -20.91 -22.51 25.71
C VAL A 779 -22.24 -23.16 25.41
N LEU A 780 -22.96 -22.62 24.42
CA LEU A 780 -24.19 -23.25 23.96
C LEU A 780 -23.90 -24.63 23.35
N LYS A 781 -24.77 -25.61 23.61
CA LYS A 781 -24.70 -26.91 22.95
C LYS A 781 -24.70 -26.69 21.43
N GLN A 782 -23.79 -27.36 20.74
CA GLN A 782 -23.75 -27.33 19.28
C GLN A 782 -25.05 -27.92 18.70
N PRO A 783 -25.70 -27.23 17.73
CA PRO A 783 -26.86 -27.76 17.03
C PRO A 783 -26.54 -29.08 16.34
N GLU A 784 -27.50 -30.00 16.37
CA GLU A 784 -27.40 -31.27 15.65
C GLU A 784 -27.65 -31.03 14.15
N LEU A 785 -26.67 -31.43 13.32
CA LEU A 785 -26.75 -31.37 11.86
C LEU A 785 -26.74 -32.79 11.27
N GLN A 786 -27.20 -32.93 10.04
CA GLN A 786 -27.13 -34.18 9.30
C GLN A 786 -26.67 -33.92 7.87
N LEU A 787 -25.65 -34.65 7.41
CA LEU A 787 -25.27 -34.69 6.00
C LEU A 787 -26.16 -35.71 5.29
N LEU A 788 -26.95 -35.25 4.33
CA LEU A 788 -27.93 -36.09 3.62
C LEU A 788 -27.26 -36.87 2.48
N ASN A 789 -26.39 -36.21 1.74
CA ASN A 789 -25.57 -36.81 0.70
C ASN A 789 -24.25 -36.05 0.56
N SER A 790 -23.23 -36.72 0.01
CA SER A 790 -21.99 -36.07 -0.39
C SER A 790 -21.26 -36.87 -1.46
N LYS A 791 -20.60 -36.18 -2.40
CA LYS A 791 -19.81 -36.81 -3.46
C LYS A 791 -18.69 -35.95 -3.98
N LEU A 792 -17.58 -36.61 -4.32
CA LEU A 792 -16.46 -36.07 -5.07
C LEU A 792 -16.75 -36.19 -6.57
N VAL A 793 -16.75 -35.07 -7.28
CA VAL A 793 -16.96 -35.01 -8.72
C VAL A 793 -15.77 -34.35 -9.42
N LYS A 794 -15.60 -34.67 -10.70
CA LYS A 794 -14.64 -34.04 -11.60
C LYS A 794 -15.41 -33.35 -12.73
N ASN A 795 -15.16 -32.06 -12.96
CA ASN A 795 -15.73 -31.28 -14.07
C ASN A 795 -14.65 -30.37 -14.66
N ASP A 796 -14.52 -30.32 -15.99
CA ASP A 796 -13.49 -29.55 -16.72
C ASP A 796 -12.06 -29.76 -16.18
N GLY A 797 -11.74 -31.01 -15.81
CA GLY A 797 -10.43 -31.39 -15.25
C GLY A 797 -10.22 -31.07 -13.77
N GLN A 798 -11.17 -30.41 -13.10
CA GLN A 798 -11.10 -30.00 -11.69
C GLN A 798 -11.95 -30.87 -10.77
N TYR A 799 -11.58 -30.94 -9.50
CA TYR A 799 -12.29 -31.71 -8.48
C TYR A 799 -13.13 -30.81 -7.57
N TYR A 800 -14.32 -31.28 -7.23
CA TYR A 800 -15.27 -30.57 -6.36
C TYR A 800 -15.93 -31.56 -5.39
N LEU A 801 -16.23 -31.10 -4.18
CA LEU A 801 -17.01 -31.86 -3.22
C LEU A 801 -18.40 -31.24 -3.11
N LEU A 802 -19.43 -32.02 -3.41
CA LEU A 802 -20.83 -31.60 -3.40
C LEU A 802 -21.59 -32.34 -2.30
N GLY A 803 -22.65 -31.75 -1.78
CA GLY A 803 -23.56 -32.46 -0.89
C GLY A 803 -24.71 -31.60 -0.38
N GLU A 804 -25.48 -32.16 0.54
CA GLU A 804 -26.57 -31.48 1.23
C GLU A 804 -26.42 -31.65 2.75
N ILE A 805 -26.65 -30.55 3.47
CA ILE A 805 -26.63 -30.51 4.93
C ILE A 805 -27.95 -29.97 5.45
N GLN A 806 -28.48 -30.62 6.49
CA GLN A 806 -29.69 -30.22 7.19
C GLN A 806 -29.37 -29.84 8.63
N ASN A 807 -30.00 -28.77 9.12
CA ASN A 807 -30.09 -28.53 10.55
C ASN A 807 -31.24 -29.35 11.14
N ILE A 808 -30.96 -30.45 11.82
CA ILE A 808 -32.00 -31.31 12.40
C ILE A 808 -32.43 -30.86 13.81
N ASP A 809 -31.79 -29.82 14.35
CA ASP A 809 -32.12 -29.27 15.66
C ASP A 809 -33.34 -28.32 15.62
N ASN A 810 -33.76 -27.83 16.79
CA ASN A 810 -34.81 -26.83 16.97
C ASN A 810 -34.28 -25.40 17.14
N VAL A 811 -32.96 -25.21 17.07
CA VAL A 811 -32.29 -23.91 17.12
C VAL A 811 -31.55 -23.62 15.81
N PRO A 812 -31.37 -22.35 15.41
CA PRO A 812 -30.60 -22.00 14.22
C PRO A 812 -29.13 -22.38 14.36
N ALA A 813 -28.52 -22.76 13.24
CA ALA A 813 -27.14 -23.17 13.17
C ALA A 813 -26.31 -22.28 12.24
N ASP A 814 -25.15 -21.84 12.72
CA ASP A 814 -24.01 -21.42 11.92
C ASP A 814 -23.21 -22.65 11.53
N VAL A 815 -23.18 -22.94 10.23
CA VAL A 815 -22.69 -24.16 9.64
C VAL A 815 -21.39 -23.88 8.89
N VAL A 816 -20.36 -24.62 9.28
CA VAL A 816 -19.09 -24.69 8.55
C VAL A 816 -18.94 -26.11 8.02
N VAL A 817 -18.63 -26.24 6.72
CA VAL A 817 -18.38 -27.52 6.07
C VAL A 817 -16.96 -27.50 5.50
N ASN A 818 -16.07 -28.32 6.04
CA ASN A 818 -14.72 -28.53 5.57
C ASN A 818 -14.63 -29.83 4.76
N GLY A 819 -14.05 -29.75 3.57
CA GLY A 819 -13.78 -30.90 2.71
C GLY A 819 -12.28 -31.12 2.57
N THR A 820 -11.83 -32.35 2.76
CA THR A 820 -10.44 -32.76 2.53
C THR A 820 -10.39 -33.93 1.55
N ILE A 821 -9.52 -33.85 0.55
CA ILE A 821 -9.37 -34.87 -0.50
C ILE A 821 -8.03 -35.59 -0.40
N TYR A 822 -8.04 -36.89 -0.72
CA TYR A 822 -6.93 -37.81 -0.57
C TYR A 822 -6.74 -38.66 -1.84
N ASP A 823 -5.51 -39.13 -2.04
CA ASP A 823 -5.18 -40.13 -3.06
C ASP A 823 -5.48 -41.58 -2.58
N ASN A 824 -5.19 -42.57 -3.44
CA ASN A 824 -5.32 -44.00 -3.10
C ASN A 824 -4.39 -44.48 -1.98
N SER A 825 -3.36 -43.71 -1.63
CA SER A 825 -2.40 -44.01 -0.56
C SER A 825 -2.76 -43.32 0.76
N ASN A 826 -3.94 -42.69 0.86
CA ASN A 826 -4.38 -41.84 1.97
C ASN A 826 -3.47 -40.63 2.23
N LYS A 827 -2.77 -40.13 1.21
CA LYS A 827 -2.04 -38.87 1.29
C LYS A 827 -3.03 -37.71 1.09
N GLU A 828 -3.03 -36.77 2.03
CA GLU A 828 -3.82 -35.53 1.91
C GLU A 828 -3.32 -34.68 0.74
N LEU A 829 -4.25 -34.23 -0.11
CA LEU A 829 -3.97 -33.44 -1.29
C LEU A 829 -4.38 -31.97 -1.13
N ALA A 830 -5.55 -31.70 -0.55
CA ALA A 830 -6.05 -30.36 -0.26
C ALA A 830 -7.18 -30.39 0.78
N SER A 831 -7.33 -29.31 1.56
CA SER A 831 -8.40 -29.09 2.53
C SER A 831 -8.94 -27.65 2.42
N TYR A 832 -10.25 -27.50 2.19
CA TYR A 832 -10.93 -26.21 1.99
C TYR A 832 -12.32 -26.22 2.64
N ASN A 833 -12.78 -25.06 3.10
CA ASN A 833 -14.16 -24.89 3.53
C ASN A 833 -15.07 -24.53 2.35
N ALA A 834 -16.35 -24.87 2.47
CA ALA A 834 -17.39 -24.28 1.64
C ALA A 834 -17.38 -22.76 1.82
N GLN A 835 -17.34 -22.05 0.69
CA GLN A 835 -17.34 -20.59 0.64
C GLN A 835 -18.74 -20.11 0.23
N TYR A 836 -18.90 -19.53 -0.96
CA TYR A 836 -20.18 -18.95 -1.39
C TYR A 836 -21.25 -19.99 -1.70
N ASP A 837 -20.87 -21.21 -2.09
CA ASP A 837 -21.80 -22.28 -2.43
C ASP A 837 -22.26 -23.03 -1.16
N LEU A 838 -22.82 -22.32 -0.17
CA LEU A 838 -23.44 -22.87 1.06
C LEU A 838 -24.23 -21.76 1.78
N LYS A 839 -25.39 -22.09 2.36
CA LYS A 839 -26.03 -21.24 3.37
C LYS A 839 -25.41 -21.51 4.74
N HIS A 840 -24.49 -20.64 5.16
CA HIS A 840 -23.86 -20.76 6.47
C HIS A 840 -24.84 -20.60 7.63
N LYS A 841 -25.94 -19.87 7.46
CA LYS A 841 -26.96 -19.69 8.51
C LYS A 841 -28.22 -20.48 8.15
N LEU A 842 -28.44 -21.60 8.84
CA LEU A 842 -29.57 -22.50 8.67
C LEU A 842 -30.58 -22.35 9.82
N LEU A 843 -31.84 -22.10 9.48
CA LEU A 843 -32.95 -22.19 10.42
C LEU A 843 -33.20 -23.66 10.82
N PRO A 844 -33.96 -23.91 11.90
CA PRO A 844 -34.38 -25.27 12.27
C PRO A 844 -35.01 -26.01 11.09
N LYS A 845 -34.59 -27.25 10.86
CA LYS A 845 -35.03 -28.14 9.75
C LYS A 845 -34.67 -27.68 8.34
N GLU A 846 -34.03 -26.53 8.19
CA GLU A 846 -33.60 -26.01 6.90
C GLU A 846 -32.46 -26.87 6.31
N ILE A 847 -32.52 -27.07 5.00
CA ILE A 847 -31.51 -27.78 4.21
C ILE A 847 -30.78 -26.75 3.36
N SER A 848 -29.47 -26.93 3.18
CA SER A 848 -28.70 -26.25 2.16
C SER A 848 -27.88 -27.25 1.38
N SER A 849 -27.90 -27.11 0.06
CA SER A 849 -26.88 -27.73 -0.77
C SER A 849 -25.56 -26.99 -0.61
N PHE A 850 -24.45 -27.68 -0.84
CA PHE A 850 -23.13 -27.07 -0.83
C PHE A 850 -22.20 -27.58 -1.92
N LYS A 851 -21.22 -26.75 -2.27
CA LYS A 851 -20.07 -27.10 -3.11
C LYS A 851 -18.78 -26.54 -2.51
N ILE A 852 -17.77 -27.41 -2.41
CA ILE A 852 -16.41 -27.03 -2.02
C ILE A 852 -15.54 -27.09 -3.27
N LYS A 853 -14.89 -25.97 -3.55
CA LYS A 853 -13.90 -25.82 -4.62
C LYS A 853 -12.50 -25.96 -4.02
N PHE A 854 -11.64 -26.72 -4.67
CA PHE A 854 -10.25 -26.87 -4.28
C PHE A 854 -9.40 -26.01 -5.21
N GLU A 855 -9.02 -24.82 -4.77
CA GLU A 855 -8.28 -23.84 -5.58
C GLU A 855 -6.78 -23.86 -5.29
N GLY A 856 -5.96 -23.75 -6.34
CA GLY A 856 -4.51 -23.66 -6.23
C GLY A 856 -4.02 -22.27 -5.85
N ILE A 857 -2.78 -22.24 -5.34
CA ILE A 857 -2.04 -20.99 -5.24
C ILE A 857 -1.52 -20.67 -6.63
N ALA A 858 -2.09 -19.63 -7.26
CA ALA A 858 -1.59 -19.05 -8.51
C ALA A 858 -0.06 -18.87 -8.47
N TRP A 859 0.61 -19.26 -9.56
CA TRP A 859 2.00 -18.87 -9.87
C TRP A 859 3.08 -19.36 -8.89
N GLN A 860 2.92 -20.58 -8.37
CA GLN A 860 3.94 -21.21 -7.54
C GLN A 860 5.20 -21.63 -8.34
N ASN A 861 5.08 -21.82 -9.67
CA ASN A 861 6.21 -22.17 -10.54
C ASN A 861 6.79 -20.93 -11.24
N THR A 862 8.12 -20.76 -11.16
CA THR A 862 8.87 -19.65 -11.80
C THR A 862 8.79 -19.61 -13.33
N LYS A 863 8.07 -20.53 -13.97
CA LYS A 863 7.87 -20.62 -15.43
C LYS A 863 6.47 -20.16 -15.88
N ASP A 864 5.56 -19.90 -14.95
CA ASP A 864 4.21 -19.48 -15.30
C ASP A 864 4.26 -18.02 -15.77
N SER A 865 3.96 -17.79 -17.04
CA SER A 865 3.91 -16.45 -17.63
C SER A 865 2.70 -15.68 -17.10
N ILE A 866 2.94 -14.47 -16.57
CA ILE A 866 1.89 -13.53 -16.16
C ILE A 866 1.01 -13.24 -17.40
N PRO A 867 -0.29 -13.59 -17.40
CA PRO A 867 -1.16 -13.29 -18.52
C PRO A 867 -1.25 -11.78 -18.74
N SER A 868 -1.28 -11.34 -20.00
CA SER A 868 -1.31 -9.92 -20.39
C SER A 868 -2.68 -9.24 -20.17
N GLY A 869 -3.67 -9.97 -19.67
CA GLY A 869 -5.03 -9.51 -19.45
C GLY A 869 -5.69 -10.27 -18.31
N PHE A 870 -6.52 -9.55 -17.57
CA PHE A 870 -7.21 -9.98 -16.36
C PHE A 870 -8.54 -10.69 -16.71
N ASP A 871 -8.79 -11.87 -16.12
CA ASP A 871 -10.06 -12.62 -16.20
C ASP A 871 -10.54 -13.01 -14.78
N PRO A 872 -11.71 -12.50 -14.31
CA PRO A 872 -12.26 -12.76 -12.97
C PRO A 872 -12.68 -14.21 -12.72
N ASP A 873 -12.98 -14.96 -13.78
CA ASP A 873 -13.39 -16.37 -13.68
C ASP A 873 -12.17 -17.31 -13.77
N HIS A 874 -10.97 -16.74 -13.93
CA HIS A 874 -9.72 -17.47 -14.03
C HIS A 874 -9.22 -17.93 -12.66
N TYR A 875 -9.60 -19.14 -12.29
CA TYR A 875 -9.06 -19.86 -11.14
C TYR A 875 -7.68 -20.44 -11.47
N THR A 876 -6.81 -20.59 -10.46
CA THR A 876 -5.61 -21.42 -10.62
C THR A 876 -5.95 -22.85 -10.23
N PRO A 877 -5.87 -23.82 -11.14
CA PRO A 877 -6.06 -25.23 -10.79
C PRO A 877 -4.99 -25.67 -9.78
N ILE A 878 -5.37 -26.48 -8.79
CA ILE A 878 -4.37 -27.22 -8.00
C ILE A 878 -3.75 -28.24 -8.95
N ASN A 879 -2.43 -28.16 -9.14
CA ASN A 879 -1.70 -29.25 -9.78
C ASN A 879 -1.47 -30.34 -8.73
N PHE A 880 -2.39 -31.29 -8.64
CA PHE A 880 -2.29 -32.39 -7.69
C PHE A 880 -1.14 -33.32 -8.08
N GLU A 881 -0.33 -33.73 -7.11
CA GLU A 881 0.75 -34.70 -7.32
C GLU A 881 0.23 -36.08 -7.77
N SER A 882 -1.03 -36.38 -7.47
CA SER A 882 -1.75 -37.62 -7.77
C SER A 882 -3.25 -37.37 -7.87
N GLU A 883 -4.01 -38.24 -8.54
CA GLU A 883 -5.46 -38.07 -8.67
C GLU A 883 -6.20 -38.26 -7.33
N PRO A 884 -7.07 -37.31 -6.92
CA PRO A 884 -7.98 -37.48 -5.79
C PRO A 884 -8.98 -38.62 -6.01
N GLN A 885 -9.14 -39.49 -5.02
CA GLN A 885 -10.01 -40.68 -5.07
C GLN A 885 -10.90 -40.81 -3.83
N VAL A 886 -10.43 -40.36 -2.67
CA VAL A 886 -11.14 -40.43 -1.39
C VAL A 886 -11.37 -39.02 -0.86
N PHE A 887 -12.48 -38.81 -0.16
CA PHE A 887 -12.74 -37.56 0.54
C PHE A 887 -13.10 -37.79 2.01
N ASN A 888 -12.89 -36.75 2.81
CA ASN A 888 -13.35 -36.60 4.18
C ASN A 888 -14.16 -35.29 4.24
N LEU A 889 -15.31 -35.33 4.90
CA LEU A 889 -16.14 -34.16 5.10
C LEU A 889 -16.38 -33.95 6.61
N GLN A 890 -16.07 -32.76 7.10
CA GLN A 890 -16.34 -32.36 8.48
C GLN A 890 -17.30 -31.17 8.49
N ALA A 891 -18.50 -31.40 9.00
CA ALA A 891 -19.45 -30.34 9.27
C ALA A 891 -19.45 -30.00 10.77
N ALA A 892 -19.56 -28.71 11.08
CA ALA A 892 -19.72 -28.23 12.44
C ALA A 892 -20.84 -27.19 12.50
N GLY A 893 -21.73 -27.34 13.49
CA GLY A 893 -22.81 -26.42 13.79
C GLY A 893 -22.54 -25.67 15.09
N ASN A 894 -22.75 -24.36 15.09
CA ASN A 894 -22.82 -23.56 16.31
C ASN A 894 -24.15 -22.81 16.37
N VAL A 895 -24.62 -22.44 17.55
CA VAL A 895 -25.87 -21.68 17.65
C VAL A 895 -25.71 -20.31 16.99
N ALA A 896 -26.57 -19.99 16.03
CA ALA A 896 -26.62 -18.69 15.38
C ALA A 896 -27.70 -17.81 16.02
N ILE A 897 -27.36 -16.56 16.31
CA ILE A 897 -28.28 -15.54 16.85
C ILE A 897 -28.38 -14.29 15.97
N THR A 898 -27.50 -14.14 14.97
CA THR A 898 -27.51 -13.01 14.03
C THR A 898 -27.72 -13.49 12.60
N ASP A 899 -28.15 -12.57 11.73
CA ASP A 899 -28.26 -12.77 10.28
C ASP A 899 -29.22 -13.93 9.87
N LEU A 900 -30.30 -14.09 10.63
CA LEU A 900 -31.31 -15.14 10.45
C LEU A 900 -32.50 -14.75 9.56
N TYR A 901 -32.46 -13.58 8.92
CA TYR A 901 -33.59 -13.06 8.15
C TYR A 901 -33.80 -13.83 6.83
N LYS A 902 -34.97 -14.47 6.67
CA LYS A 902 -35.34 -15.28 5.49
C LYS A 902 -36.73 -14.91 4.94
N ALA A 903 -36.90 -13.68 4.43
CA ALA A 903 -38.21 -13.20 3.96
C ALA A 903 -38.35 -13.03 2.43
N LEU A 904 -37.35 -13.48 1.66
CA LEU A 904 -37.46 -13.47 0.19
C LEU A 904 -38.25 -14.67 -0.31
N THR A 905 -39.06 -14.45 -1.34
CA THR A 905 -39.79 -15.47 -2.08
C THR A 905 -39.54 -15.33 -3.58
N ILE A 906 -39.72 -16.41 -4.34
CA ILE A 906 -39.65 -16.38 -5.81
C ILE A 906 -41.07 -16.34 -6.37
N ASN A 907 -41.29 -15.43 -7.31
CA ASN A 907 -42.53 -15.26 -8.07
C ASN A 907 -42.24 -15.36 -9.57
N GLU A 908 -43.24 -15.79 -10.36
CA GLU A 908 -43.20 -15.78 -11.84
C GLU A 908 -41.96 -16.48 -12.43
N LEU A 909 -41.63 -17.67 -11.94
CA LEU A 909 -40.47 -18.43 -12.42
C LEU A 909 -40.75 -19.02 -13.82
N HIS A 910 -39.88 -18.74 -14.76
CA HIS A 910 -39.94 -19.22 -16.13
C HIS A 910 -38.60 -19.84 -16.55
N ILE A 911 -38.67 -21.01 -17.18
CA ILE A 911 -37.50 -21.69 -17.75
C ILE A 911 -37.73 -21.79 -19.25
N LYS A 912 -36.82 -21.20 -20.05
CA LYS A 912 -36.87 -21.26 -21.51
C LYS A 912 -35.50 -21.68 -22.04
N GLY A 913 -35.38 -22.96 -22.41
CA GLY A 913 -34.10 -23.53 -22.84
C GLY A 913 -33.10 -23.58 -21.69
N ASP A 914 -31.97 -22.89 -21.84
CA ASP A 914 -30.92 -22.75 -20.82
C ASP A 914 -31.07 -21.49 -19.97
N LYS A 915 -32.15 -20.73 -20.13
CA LYS A 915 -32.41 -19.49 -19.38
C LYS A 915 -33.47 -19.69 -18.30
N LEU A 916 -33.10 -19.36 -17.06
CA LEU A 916 -33.97 -19.26 -15.90
C LEU A 916 -34.24 -17.78 -15.63
N SER A 917 -35.50 -17.36 -15.68
CA SER A 917 -35.90 -16.00 -15.32
C SER A 917 -37.03 -16.01 -14.29
N GLY A 918 -37.12 -14.96 -13.49
CA GLY A 918 -38.18 -14.80 -12.50
C GLY A 918 -38.06 -13.49 -11.74
N SER A 919 -38.87 -13.33 -10.71
CA SER A 919 -38.81 -12.19 -9.80
C SER A 919 -38.66 -12.64 -8.35
N LEU A 920 -37.81 -11.95 -7.59
CA LEU A 920 -37.70 -12.09 -6.15
C LEU A 920 -38.59 -11.05 -5.49
N PHE A 921 -39.43 -11.44 -4.54
CA PHE A 921 -40.27 -10.55 -3.75
C PHE A 921 -39.86 -10.59 -2.29
N ASN A 922 -39.74 -9.43 -1.64
CA ASN A 922 -39.45 -9.36 -0.21
C ASN A 922 -40.73 -9.19 0.59
N ALA A 923 -41.19 -10.28 1.21
CA ALA A 923 -42.39 -10.29 2.03
C ALA A 923 -42.17 -9.82 3.47
N GLY A 924 -40.93 -9.48 3.85
CA GLY A 924 -40.59 -9.08 5.22
C GLY A 924 -40.43 -7.58 5.42
N ASN A 925 -39.90 -7.20 6.58
CA ASN A 925 -39.77 -5.82 7.05
C ASN A 925 -38.34 -5.25 7.03
N GLN A 926 -37.35 -6.01 6.57
CA GLN A 926 -35.97 -5.54 6.40
C GLN A 926 -35.58 -5.55 4.91
N GLN A 927 -34.73 -4.61 4.51
CA GLN A 927 -34.19 -4.59 3.15
C GLN A 927 -33.13 -5.68 2.99
N VAL A 928 -33.28 -6.53 1.98
CA VAL A 928 -32.21 -7.48 1.61
C VAL A 928 -31.23 -6.77 0.68
N THR A 929 -30.03 -6.49 1.17
CA THR A 929 -29.04 -5.70 0.44
C THR A 929 -28.36 -6.51 -0.66
N VAL A 930 -28.00 -7.76 -0.38
CA VAL A 930 -27.42 -8.67 -1.40
C VAL A 930 -28.16 -10.01 -1.35
N PRO A 931 -29.11 -10.25 -2.27
CA PRO A 931 -29.74 -11.54 -2.45
C PRO A 931 -28.78 -12.53 -3.14
N GLN A 932 -28.75 -13.76 -2.64
CA GLN A 932 -28.05 -14.89 -3.25
C GLN A 932 -29.06 -15.99 -3.58
N LEU A 933 -29.00 -16.49 -4.80
CA LEU A 933 -29.69 -17.70 -5.23
C LEU A 933 -28.66 -18.84 -5.28
N LEU A 934 -28.95 -19.95 -4.63
CA LEU A 934 -28.22 -21.21 -4.80
C LEU A 934 -29.07 -22.13 -5.65
N ILE A 935 -28.54 -22.50 -6.82
CA ILE A 935 -29.19 -23.39 -7.77
C ILE A 935 -28.51 -24.75 -7.65
N SER A 936 -29.32 -25.75 -7.26
CA SER A 936 -28.90 -27.14 -7.20
C SER A 936 -29.55 -27.92 -8.32
N TYR A 937 -28.76 -28.71 -9.03
CA TYR A 937 -29.17 -29.50 -10.17
C TYR A 937 -29.35 -30.96 -9.78
N TYR A 938 -30.40 -31.62 -10.25
CA TYR A 938 -30.71 -33.01 -9.91
C TYR A 938 -30.96 -33.86 -11.15
N ASP A 939 -30.59 -35.14 -11.06
CA ASP A 939 -30.80 -36.13 -12.11
C ASP A 939 -32.24 -36.71 -12.08
N GLN A 940 -32.54 -37.64 -13.00
CA GLN A 940 -33.85 -38.31 -13.07
C GLN A 940 -34.22 -39.09 -11.80
N HIS A 941 -33.24 -39.46 -10.98
CA HIS A 941 -33.41 -40.20 -9.73
C HIS A 941 -33.41 -39.27 -8.51
N SER A 942 -33.48 -37.95 -8.71
CA SER A 942 -33.40 -36.93 -7.65
C SER A 942 -32.08 -36.94 -6.87
N ASN A 943 -30.97 -37.39 -7.48
CA ASN A 943 -29.65 -37.22 -6.89
C ASN A 943 -29.10 -35.84 -7.26
N LEU A 944 -28.54 -35.12 -6.28
CA LEU A 944 -27.81 -33.87 -6.51
C LEU A 944 -26.70 -34.12 -7.54
N VAL A 945 -26.55 -33.26 -8.55
CA VAL A 945 -25.54 -33.34 -9.63
C VAL A 945 -24.52 -32.23 -9.50
N TRP A 946 -24.97 -31.01 -9.29
CA TRP A 946 -24.15 -29.80 -9.24
C TRP A 946 -24.81 -28.72 -8.40
N VAL A 947 -24.03 -27.77 -7.88
CA VAL A 947 -24.50 -26.60 -7.13
C VAL A 947 -23.77 -25.38 -7.65
N GLU A 948 -24.48 -24.27 -7.82
CA GLU A 948 -23.88 -22.97 -8.14
C GLU A 948 -24.64 -21.84 -7.44
N HIS A 949 -23.97 -20.69 -7.30
CA HIS A 949 -24.57 -19.48 -6.73
C HIS A 949 -24.65 -18.34 -7.74
N HIS A 950 -25.66 -17.50 -7.57
CA HIS A 950 -25.84 -16.25 -8.31
C HIS A 950 -26.19 -15.11 -7.35
N PHE A 951 -25.42 -14.02 -7.41
CA PHE A 951 -25.71 -12.81 -6.65
C PHE A 951 -26.51 -11.81 -7.49
N ILE A 952 -27.64 -11.36 -6.94
CA ILE A 952 -28.44 -10.28 -7.52
C ILE A 952 -27.80 -8.94 -7.14
N THR A 953 -27.73 -8.03 -8.11
CA THR A 953 -27.00 -6.77 -7.94
C THR A 953 -27.78 -5.73 -7.17
N ASP A 954 -29.11 -5.77 -7.26
CA ASP A 954 -30.00 -4.76 -6.68
C ASP A 954 -30.54 -5.24 -5.34
N ALA A 955 -30.65 -4.31 -4.38
CA ALA A 955 -31.30 -4.60 -3.11
C ALA A 955 -32.81 -4.73 -3.29
N ILE A 956 -33.43 -5.56 -2.45
CA ILE A 956 -34.88 -5.80 -2.46
C ILE A 956 -35.46 -5.26 -1.16
N ARG A 957 -36.18 -4.14 -1.26
CA ARG A 957 -36.89 -3.51 -0.14
C ARG A 957 -38.16 -4.27 0.22
N PRO A 958 -38.66 -4.10 1.46
CA PRO A 958 -39.97 -4.61 1.86
C PRO A 958 -41.06 -4.33 0.83
N GLN A 959 -41.85 -5.36 0.53
CA GLN A 959 -42.95 -5.36 -0.44
C GLN A 959 -42.57 -4.97 -1.88
N ARG A 960 -41.29 -5.02 -2.25
CA ARG A 960 -40.83 -4.79 -3.61
C ARG A 960 -40.36 -6.07 -4.26
N LYS A 961 -40.33 -6.04 -5.60
CA LYS A 961 -39.79 -7.12 -6.41
C LYS A 961 -38.55 -6.70 -7.20
N SER A 962 -37.68 -7.65 -7.48
CA SER A 962 -36.54 -7.49 -8.38
C SER A 962 -36.46 -8.68 -9.32
N ASN A 963 -36.29 -8.42 -10.61
CA ASN A 963 -36.23 -9.46 -11.63
C ASN A 963 -34.81 -10.01 -11.75
N PHE A 964 -34.70 -11.29 -12.10
CA PHE A 964 -33.43 -11.93 -12.41
C PHE A 964 -33.52 -12.78 -13.68
N GLU A 965 -32.40 -12.88 -14.39
CA GLU A 965 -32.21 -13.82 -15.49
C GLU A 965 -30.84 -14.48 -15.32
N ILE A 966 -30.81 -15.81 -15.33
CA ILE A 966 -29.65 -16.65 -15.09
C ILE A 966 -29.55 -17.67 -16.22
N LYS A 967 -28.33 -17.87 -16.73
CA LYS A 967 -28.03 -18.96 -17.64
C LYS A 967 -27.65 -20.21 -16.83
N LEU A 968 -28.32 -21.32 -17.08
CA LEU A 968 -28.04 -22.61 -16.46
C LEU A 968 -26.75 -23.21 -17.05
N SER A 969 -25.95 -23.85 -16.20
CA SER A 969 -24.68 -24.47 -16.59
C SER A 969 -24.84 -25.69 -17.52
N ASP A 970 -23.88 -25.86 -18.44
CA ASP A 970 -23.73 -27.07 -19.26
C ASP A 970 -22.80 -28.05 -18.54
N LEU A 971 -23.28 -29.27 -18.23
CA LEU A 971 -22.58 -30.23 -17.36
C LEU A 971 -22.08 -31.49 -18.09
N LYS A 972 -21.89 -31.42 -19.42
CA LYS A 972 -21.52 -32.57 -20.26
C LYS A 972 -20.22 -33.29 -19.85
N GLU A 973 -19.28 -32.61 -19.20
CA GLU A 973 -18.00 -33.19 -18.78
C GLU A 973 -17.99 -33.71 -17.33
N LEU A 974 -19.11 -33.61 -16.61
CA LEU A 974 -19.17 -33.95 -15.19
C LEU A 974 -19.12 -35.47 -14.95
N LYS A 975 -18.17 -35.91 -14.12
CA LYS A 975 -17.98 -37.31 -13.73
C LYS A 975 -17.97 -37.44 -12.21
N THR A 976 -18.74 -38.39 -11.67
CA THR A 976 -18.67 -38.72 -10.24
C THR A 976 -17.49 -39.67 -9.99
N ILE A 977 -16.62 -39.32 -9.06
CA ILE A 977 -15.43 -40.10 -8.70
C ILE A 977 -15.73 -41.00 -7.51
N ASN A 978 -16.35 -40.44 -6.46
CA ASN A 978 -16.64 -41.16 -5.22
C ASN A 978 -17.88 -40.56 -4.55
N SER A 979 -18.76 -41.41 -4.02
CA SER A 979 -19.97 -41.05 -3.26
C SER A 979 -20.04 -41.71 -1.87
N ASN A 980 -18.95 -42.29 -1.40
CA ASN A 980 -18.89 -42.97 -0.11
C ASN A 980 -18.88 -41.97 1.06
N MET A 981 -19.90 -42.05 1.93
CA MET A 981 -20.07 -41.18 3.09
C MET A 981 -19.45 -41.73 4.40
N SER A 982 -18.68 -42.83 4.35
CA SER A 982 -18.10 -43.44 5.56
C SER A 982 -17.18 -42.50 6.35
N ASN A 983 -16.57 -41.51 5.66
CA ASN A 983 -15.66 -40.51 6.25
C ASN A 983 -16.34 -39.14 6.39
N CYS A 984 -17.63 -39.12 6.70
CA CYS A 984 -18.39 -37.89 6.96
C CYS A 984 -18.69 -37.75 8.44
N TYR A 985 -18.36 -36.59 9.00
CA TYR A 985 -18.48 -36.29 10.42
C TYR A 985 -19.27 -35.00 10.65
N VAL A 986 -20.08 -34.98 11.70
CA VAL A 986 -20.81 -33.81 12.18
C VAL A 986 -20.47 -33.59 13.64
N ASN A 987 -20.02 -32.37 13.99
CA ASN A 987 -19.60 -32.00 15.36
C ASN A 987 -18.61 -33.03 15.96
N GLY A 988 -17.73 -33.59 15.12
CA GLY A 988 -16.73 -34.59 15.51
C GLY A 988 -17.22 -36.04 15.66
N LEU A 989 -18.51 -36.33 15.43
CA LEU A 989 -19.07 -37.69 15.46
C LEU A 989 -19.43 -38.18 14.04
N PRO A 990 -19.38 -39.51 13.78
CA PRO A 990 -19.82 -40.06 12.49
C PRO A 990 -21.25 -39.65 12.12
N ASN A 991 -21.47 -39.28 10.86
CA ASN A 991 -22.78 -38.85 10.36
C ASN A 991 -23.93 -39.82 10.68
N PRO A 992 -23.77 -41.16 10.64
CA PRO A 992 -24.84 -42.10 11.00
C PRO A 992 -25.31 -42.02 12.47
N ASN A 993 -24.60 -41.30 13.35
CA ASN A 993 -25.09 -41.07 14.71
C ASN A 993 -26.17 -39.99 14.76
N TYR A 994 -26.31 -39.19 13.69
CA TYR A 994 -27.31 -38.15 13.55
C TYR A 994 -28.35 -38.61 12.54
N HIS A 995 -29.44 -39.15 13.06
CA HIS A 995 -30.63 -39.45 12.29
C HIS A 995 -31.78 -38.65 12.89
N ALA A 996 -32.60 -38.04 12.03
CA ALA A 996 -33.89 -37.54 12.48
C ALA A 996 -34.64 -38.70 13.15
N SER A 997 -35.13 -38.49 14.37
CA SER A 997 -35.93 -39.47 15.11
C SER A 997 -37.32 -39.73 14.47
N TYR A 998 -37.60 -39.09 13.33
CA TYR A 998 -38.80 -39.23 12.53
C TYR A 998 -38.45 -39.74 11.12
N ASP A 999 -39.22 -40.74 10.67
CA ASP A 999 -39.11 -41.47 9.40
C ASP A 999 -39.58 -40.63 8.18
N ASP A 1000 -39.34 -39.32 8.21
CA ASP A 1000 -39.71 -38.41 7.12
C ASP A 1000 -38.62 -38.47 6.04
N LYS A 1001 -38.93 -39.10 4.92
CA LYS A 1001 -38.16 -38.89 3.69
C LYS A 1001 -38.16 -37.38 3.41
N VAL A 1002 -36.97 -36.79 3.32
CA VAL A 1002 -36.80 -35.41 2.89
C VAL A 1002 -37.35 -35.27 1.47
N GLU A 1003 -38.54 -34.69 1.32
CA GLU A 1003 -39.12 -34.40 0.01
C GLU A 1003 -38.60 -33.05 -0.49
N HIS A 1004 -37.80 -33.09 -1.56
CA HIS A 1004 -37.37 -31.89 -2.25
C HIS A 1004 -38.48 -31.39 -3.19
N THR A 1005 -38.83 -30.11 -3.09
CA THR A 1005 -39.68 -29.45 -4.10
C THR A 1005 -38.82 -29.13 -5.34
N LEU A 1006 -38.75 -30.08 -6.27
CA LEU A 1006 -37.94 -29.99 -7.49
C LEU A 1006 -38.71 -29.31 -8.64
N ILE A 1007 -38.05 -28.42 -9.36
CA ILE A 1007 -38.59 -27.68 -10.51
C ILE A 1007 -38.09 -28.36 -11.80
N PRO A 1008 -38.98 -28.78 -12.72
CA PRO A 1008 -38.58 -29.44 -13.95
C PRO A 1008 -37.91 -28.49 -14.94
N THR A 1009 -36.94 -28.98 -15.72
CA THR A 1009 -36.27 -28.24 -16.80
C THR A 1009 -36.43 -28.93 -18.15
N SER A 1010 -36.11 -28.22 -19.25
CA SER A 1010 -36.10 -28.80 -20.60
C SER A 1010 -34.83 -29.59 -20.96
N ASN A 1011 -33.86 -29.70 -20.04
CA ASN A 1011 -32.61 -30.43 -20.28
C ASN A 1011 -32.77 -31.91 -19.87
N SER A 1012 -32.52 -32.85 -20.78
CA SER A 1012 -32.65 -34.28 -20.52
C SER A 1012 -31.65 -34.85 -19.52
N GLU A 1013 -30.46 -34.24 -19.40
CA GLU A 1013 -29.41 -34.67 -18.46
C GLU A 1013 -29.62 -34.07 -17.06
N ILE A 1014 -30.26 -32.91 -16.99
CA ILE A 1014 -30.54 -32.19 -15.74
C ILE A 1014 -32.04 -31.86 -15.66
N PRO A 1015 -32.89 -32.89 -15.50
CA PRO A 1015 -34.34 -32.73 -15.58
C PRO A 1015 -34.91 -31.85 -14.47
N TYR A 1016 -34.18 -31.64 -13.37
CA TYR A 1016 -34.70 -30.95 -12.20
C TYR A 1016 -33.69 -29.95 -11.59
N ILE A 1017 -34.22 -28.87 -11.02
CA ILE A 1017 -33.46 -27.91 -10.20
C ILE A 1017 -34.18 -27.59 -8.89
N LYS A 1018 -33.43 -27.17 -7.88
CA LYS A 1018 -33.90 -26.57 -6.62
C LYS A 1018 -33.25 -25.20 -6.50
N ILE A 1019 -34.02 -24.21 -6.07
CA ILE A 1019 -33.52 -22.84 -5.84
C ILE A 1019 -33.65 -22.54 -4.36
N GLU A 1020 -32.53 -22.21 -3.71
CA GLU A 1020 -32.48 -21.81 -2.30
C GLU A 1020 -32.10 -20.33 -2.22
N LEU A 1021 -32.77 -19.59 -1.35
CA LEU A 1021 -32.53 -18.16 -1.18
C LEU A 1021 -31.69 -17.90 0.07
N ASN A 1022 -30.71 -17.03 -0.04
CA ASN A 1022 -29.92 -16.51 1.06
C ASN A 1022 -29.89 -14.98 1.01
N SER A 1023 -30.05 -14.34 2.16
CA SER A 1023 -30.26 -12.89 2.25
C SER A 1023 -29.17 -12.27 3.12
N TYR A 1024 -28.32 -11.44 2.53
CA TYR A 1024 -27.41 -10.59 3.29
C TYR A 1024 -28.05 -9.22 3.54
N ILE A 1025 -28.02 -8.78 4.80
CA ILE A 1025 -28.51 -7.48 5.24
C ILE A 1025 -27.32 -6.62 5.66
N GLY A 1026 -27.15 -5.49 4.98
CA GLY A 1026 -26.04 -4.57 5.23
C GLY A 1026 -26.13 -3.83 6.56
N ASN A 1027 -27.34 -3.38 6.92
CA ASN A 1027 -27.65 -2.76 8.20
C ASN A 1027 -28.82 -3.52 8.82
N PRO A 1028 -28.59 -4.62 9.56
CA PRO A 1028 -29.64 -5.31 10.30
C PRO A 1028 -30.23 -4.36 11.36
N ASN A 1029 -31.54 -4.42 11.56
CA ASN A 1029 -32.25 -3.61 12.56
C ASN A 1029 -31.92 -4.01 13.99
#